data_AF-A0AAE0S742-F1
#
_entry.id   AF-A0AAE0S742-F1
#
_cell.length_a   1.000
_cell.length_b   1.000
_cell.length_c   1.000
_cell.angle_alpha   90.00
_cell.angle_beta   90.00
_cell.angle_gamma   90.00
#
_symmetry.space_group_name_H-M   'P 1'
#
loop_
_entity.id
_entity.type
_entity.pdbx_description
1 polymer ?
#
loop_
_entity_poly.entity_id
_entity_poly.type
_entity_poly.pdbx_seq_one_letter_code
_entity_poly.pdbx_strand_id
1 'polypeptide(L)'
;MDVNVADSNYEWPPEPMGGVEMEIEHGTYLPDSKPFPIYQRLVSIEASGCEMNLDPEEEEPAEEEYQSEDEEQLLNTIRITTMPDDYSTWTGSYKEWSTKVNLGPFRDGIPIPPEDNHIMEYYESLQYTLYETGYPETLDRTSQPSYAPKDAVSICILSSPVECMAILMEGGRRCPGNMLLILSTTWLSKKKSEIKEGLYSLYVHKAIAFGVAGQTYLETYSPPRRVTYFVNFFTKACTNGQRHDGKQVEADLDCPASSSLKLSKLTDDKLWTRSIMSRVGLAFPETTAFVYDSDMVYPNQEPYIRIVHIDERKSNLEEIVSAEVGKFLERCVQNEVKMIVVKPSGVMWHGSSGVTFHWTDDHDGIVKVVLELCALIYQGDAVLVETFIETIKPDKTVKVPRWSCTEDCAVRLRSTVCRGHDDTPVTTSVNCGISFVGEPVNGDNTICQPLKTTLIAYGVTDDDEIEKFEKDVREKSAAVLESIMSYESDLSTTERGGFLAQTDVIGIDFVITRRNGVLTPVGIEVNSHDCTINCQIFENLYPKMMGTSVGPLVETMITRSQKFFMVGKRVLVVGAGGYSKHFIWPAAQEVGIKVVLIESNPNHFAKDEVSDFIHFDFSDHTQDDQHATKIYKLIKKNKIKLDGCLTFWEDCVPLAAKLCHLLHLPGSTEKGALSAKNKSDTLAVVRKRTADIPHWPRTYLYTSWFSPLRSQADIENVQKARKFPLIMKLEYGSSAVGVTLVRNADEMEEKYKEIRDAVQEPKDYFGIGLGHGNTLMVMEYLVGTEHDVDLIIHERKLVAAFVSDNGPTRGKTFTETAACMPSVLSYDKQRQLIVAAYQCCTELGLKNGVFNVEFKMEPTGPKLVEVNGRMGGFYLRDWVKKIYGIDLLLSAFEVACGFKPYVPDRIPKGQMMGIMCIPSLHSHLIQNPYYISKRLELEAASKIHFNLFDEHAEVGPSGFEEPFANVAVMDQDLPTARQKLTEIIKELNIDHPEYDTDRFLSDFWRV
;
A
#
# COMPACT_ATOMS: atom_id res chain seq x y z
N MET A 1 -40.52 36.47 64.37
CA MET A 1 -39.10 36.35 64.74
C MET A 1 -38.36 35.85 63.51
N ASP A 2 -38.46 36.53 62.36
CA ASP A 2 -37.89 37.86 62.01
C ASP A 2 -36.46 37.62 61.45
N VAL A 3 -36.01 38.01 60.25
CA VAL A 3 -36.45 38.91 59.16
C VAL A 3 -35.88 38.36 57.83
N ASN A 4 -36.37 38.94 56.74
CA ASN A 4 -36.37 38.57 55.33
C ASN A 4 -35.40 39.48 54.50
N VAL A 5 -35.22 39.18 53.19
CA VAL A 5 -34.75 40.06 52.06
C VAL A 5 -33.22 40.34 51.94
N ALA A 6 -32.53 40.45 50.78
CA ALA A 6 -32.64 40.02 49.37
C ALA A 6 -31.34 40.49 48.62
N ASP A 7 -31.20 40.00 47.37
CA ASP A 7 -30.62 40.64 46.17
C ASP A 7 -29.12 40.64 45.81
N SER A 8 -28.85 39.92 44.70
CA SER A 8 -28.11 40.28 43.47
C SER A 8 -26.71 40.90 43.53
N ASN A 9 -25.70 40.21 42.97
CA ASN A 9 -25.12 40.56 41.67
C ASN A 9 -23.98 39.61 41.29
N TYR A 10 -24.07 39.09 40.07
CA TYR A 10 -23.05 38.33 39.37
C TYR A 10 -22.12 39.33 38.69
N GLU A 11 -20.86 39.42 39.12
CA GLU A 11 -19.77 40.04 38.36
C GLU A 11 -18.52 39.15 38.50
N TRP A 12 -17.94 38.78 37.36
CA TRP A 12 -16.66 38.08 37.27
C TRP A 12 -15.51 38.98 37.79
N PRO A 13 -14.55 38.47 38.58
CA PRO A 13 -13.25 39.08 38.73
C PRO A 13 -12.14 38.30 38.00
N PRO A 14 -10.98 38.94 37.76
CA PRO A 14 -10.22 38.86 36.51
C PRO A 14 -8.98 37.97 36.59
N GLU A 15 -8.32 37.79 35.44
CA GLU A 15 -6.97 37.22 35.30
C GLU A 15 -5.99 37.71 36.39
N PRO A 16 -5.12 36.85 36.91
CA PRO A 16 -3.90 37.29 37.57
C PRO A 16 -2.73 37.24 36.59
N MET A 17 -2.26 38.43 36.18
CA MET A 17 -0.83 38.62 35.94
C MET A 17 -0.10 38.55 37.29
N GLY A 18 0.93 37.72 37.36
CA GLY A 18 1.86 37.65 38.46
C GLY A 18 3.10 36.87 38.01
N GLY A 19 4.05 37.59 37.42
CA GLY A 19 5.31 37.04 36.95
C GLY A 19 6.17 36.51 38.09
N VAL A 20 6.76 35.34 37.86
CA VAL A 20 8.00 34.90 38.48
C VAL A 20 8.91 34.53 37.32
N GLU A 21 9.91 35.37 37.07
CA GLU A 21 11.04 35.04 36.20
C GLU A 21 11.80 33.86 36.84
N MET A 22 11.71 32.69 36.22
CA MET A 22 12.74 31.67 36.31
C MET A 22 13.39 31.58 34.94
N GLU A 23 14.60 32.13 34.84
CA GLU A 23 15.54 31.82 33.77
C GLU A 23 15.80 30.30 33.79
N ILE A 24 15.23 29.60 32.81
CA ILE A 24 15.65 28.25 32.46
C ILE A 24 16.36 28.39 31.11
N GLU A 25 17.67 28.16 31.13
CA GLU A 25 18.53 28.15 29.95
C GLU A 25 17.91 27.31 28.82
N HIS A 26 17.81 27.92 27.64
CA HIS A 26 17.35 27.29 26.42
C HIS A 26 18.32 26.16 25.99
N GLY A 27 18.01 24.93 26.40
CA GLY A 27 18.44 23.74 25.68
C GLY A 27 17.71 23.66 24.34
N THR A 28 18.46 23.71 23.26
CA THR A 28 18.01 23.53 21.87
C THR A 28 17.21 22.23 21.71
N TYR A 29 15.88 22.34 21.62
CA TYR A 29 15.01 21.28 21.12
C TYR A 29 15.16 21.21 19.59
N LEU A 30 15.71 20.10 19.10
CA LEU A 30 15.65 19.72 17.68
C LEU A 30 14.20 19.31 17.35
N PRO A 31 13.49 19.98 16.43
CA PRO A 31 12.18 19.53 15.96
C PRO A 31 12.39 18.62 14.74
N ASP A 32 12.62 17.32 14.94
CA ASP A 32 12.61 16.33 13.84
C ASP A 32 12.61 14.90 14.40
N SER A 33 11.58 14.54 15.17
CA SER A 33 11.28 13.14 15.41
C SER A 33 10.16 12.71 14.46
N LYS A 34 10.56 12.27 13.26
CA LYS A 34 9.69 11.48 12.37
C LYS A 34 9.10 10.31 13.19
N PRO A 35 7.81 9.97 13.03
CA PRO A 35 7.24 8.82 13.73
C PRO A 35 7.91 7.54 13.22
N PHE A 36 8.64 6.86 14.11
CA PHE A 36 9.22 5.54 13.85
C PHE A 36 8.19 4.44 14.16
N PRO A 37 7.95 3.48 13.27
CA PRO A 37 7.20 2.28 13.61
C PRO A 37 8.09 1.32 14.41
N ILE A 38 7.79 1.15 15.70
CA ILE A 38 8.45 0.16 16.55
C ILE A 38 7.70 -1.18 16.46
N TYR A 39 8.43 -2.22 16.06
CA TYR A 39 8.01 -3.61 15.98
C TYR A 39 7.53 -4.20 17.31
N GLN A 40 6.45 -4.98 17.25
CA GLN A 40 6.13 -5.99 18.25
C GLN A 40 7.14 -7.16 18.15
N ARG A 41 8.02 -7.29 19.14
CA ARG A 41 8.65 -8.58 19.49
C ARG A 41 7.77 -9.26 20.54
N LEU A 42 7.01 -10.27 20.14
CA LEU A 42 6.49 -11.29 21.06
C LEU A 42 6.78 -12.65 20.44
N VAL A 43 7.97 -13.18 20.73
CA VAL A 43 8.31 -14.58 20.53
C VAL A 43 7.88 -15.32 21.79
N SER A 44 7.02 -16.32 21.64
CA SER A 44 6.83 -17.34 22.68
C SER A 44 8.04 -18.27 22.60
N ILE A 45 8.86 -18.26 23.65
CA ILE A 45 9.94 -19.24 23.83
C ILE A 45 9.34 -20.37 24.66
N GLU A 46 9.15 -21.54 24.04
CA GLU A 46 8.98 -22.78 24.78
C GLU A 46 10.33 -23.16 25.39
N ALA A 47 10.37 -23.30 26.70
CA ALA A 47 11.56 -23.66 27.45
C ALA A 47 11.85 -25.16 27.31
N SER A 48 12.92 -25.52 26.59
CA SER A 48 13.60 -26.80 26.74
C SER A 48 14.94 -26.56 27.43
N GLY A 49 15.03 -26.96 28.70
CA GLY A 49 16.24 -26.83 29.50
C GLY A 49 17.33 -27.81 29.08
N CYS A 50 18.56 -27.33 29.04
CA CYS A 50 19.75 -28.16 29.19
C CYS A 50 20.85 -27.30 29.84
N GLU A 51 21.23 -27.66 31.07
CA GLU A 51 22.34 -27.05 31.81
C GLU A 51 23.68 -27.41 31.13
N MET A 52 24.54 -26.42 30.94
CA MET A 52 25.97 -26.66 30.71
C MET A 52 26.78 -25.77 31.64
N ASN A 53 27.60 -26.43 32.46
CA ASN A 53 28.62 -25.85 33.32
C ASN A 53 29.74 -25.25 32.48
N LEU A 54 30.17 -24.05 32.86
CA LEU A 54 31.40 -23.40 32.41
C LEU A 54 32.51 -23.75 33.40
N ASP A 55 33.68 -24.12 32.87
CA ASP A 55 34.96 -23.71 33.46
C ASP A 55 35.99 -23.58 32.32
N PRO A 56 36.78 -22.49 32.26
CA PRO A 56 37.85 -22.27 31.29
C PRO A 56 39.23 -22.60 31.92
N GLU A 57 40.25 -22.85 31.09
CA GLU A 57 41.56 -22.16 31.15
C GLU A 57 42.67 -22.83 30.30
N GLU A 58 43.40 -21.94 29.61
CA GLU A 58 44.86 -21.88 29.38
C GLU A 58 45.58 -22.70 28.27
N GLU A 59 45.92 -21.93 27.22
CA GLU A 59 47.19 -21.75 26.48
C GLU A 59 48.43 -22.62 26.82
N GLU A 60 49.11 -23.17 25.79
CA GLU A 60 50.29 -22.58 25.10
C GLU A 60 50.97 -23.60 24.13
N PRO A 61 51.83 -23.15 23.18
CA PRO A 61 52.12 -23.83 21.91
C PRO A 61 53.48 -24.54 21.84
N ALA A 62 53.71 -25.30 20.77
CA ALA A 62 55.06 -25.73 20.36
C ALA A 62 55.23 -25.62 18.84
N GLU A 63 56.26 -24.87 18.45
CA GLU A 63 56.82 -24.71 17.12
C GLU A 63 57.53 -26.00 16.65
N GLU A 64 57.51 -26.27 15.34
CA GLU A 64 58.62 -26.96 14.67
C GLU A 64 58.71 -26.54 13.18
N GLU A 65 59.87 -26.02 12.81
CA GLU A 65 60.31 -25.67 11.45
C GLU A 65 60.44 -26.92 10.56
N TYR A 66 60.16 -26.81 9.25
CA TYR A 66 60.96 -27.52 8.24
C TYR A 66 60.99 -26.81 6.88
N GLN A 67 62.19 -26.84 6.30
CA GLN A 67 62.66 -26.13 5.12
C GLN A 67 62.14 -26.68 3.78
N SER A 68 62.22 -25.79 2.79
CA SER A 68 62.06 -25.96 1.34
C SER A 68 62.92 -27.06 0.70
N GLU A 69 62.36 -27.76 -0.29
CA GLU A 69 62.88 -27.94 -1.67
C GLU A 69 62.07 -29.04 -2.39
N ASP A 70 61.31 -28.66 -3.42
CA ASP A 70 61.12 -29.36 -4.71
C ASP A 70 59.86 -28.83 -5.43
N GLU A 71 60.00 -27.65 -6.04
CA GLU A 71 58.93 -26.91 -6.74
C GLU A 71 58.75 -27.33 -8.22
N GLU A 72 59.48 -28.32 -8.72
CA GLU A 72 59.51 -28.61 -10.18
C GLU A 72 58.83 -29.93 -10.62
N GLN A 73 58.26 -30.71 -9.69
CA GLN A 73 57.57 -31.98 -10.03
C GLN A 73 56.04 -31.99 -9.86
N LEU A 74 55.42 -30.95 -9.29
CA LEU A 74 53.95 -30.90 -9.14
C LEU A 74 53.21 -30.28 -10.34
N LEU A 75 53.91 -29.69 -11.30
CA LEU A 75 53.32 -28.86 -12.36
C LEU A 75 52.75 -29.62 -13.58
N ASN A 76 52.80 -30.96 -13.63
CA ASN A 76 52.37 -31.71 -14.83
C ASN A 76 51.29 -32.79 -14.62
N THR A 77 50.63 -32.88 -13.46
CA THR A 77 49.62 -33.95 -13.24
C THR A 77 48.27 -33.48 -12.68
N ILE A 78 47.90 -32.20 -12.80
CA ILE A 78 46.52 -31.75 -12.53
C ILE A 78 46.00 -30.92 -13.71
N ARG A 79 45.58 -31.63 -14.76
CA ARG A 79 44.67 -31.14 -15.80
C ARG A 79 43.42 -32.02 -15.81
N ILE A 80 42.59 -31.89 -14.78
CA ILE A 80 41.18 -32.33 -14.80
C ILE A 80 40.37 -31.32 -13.97
N THR A 81 39.66 -30.44 -14.69
CA THR A 81 38.39 -29.78 -14.33
C THR A 81 38.11 -29.49 -12.85
N THR A 82 38.58 -28.35 -12.38
CA THR A 82 37.83 -27.55 -11.38
C THR A 82 37.79 -26.14 -11.93
N MET A 83 36.61 -25.70 -12.40
CA MET A 83 36.37 -24.26 -12.39
C MET A 83 36.44 -23.83 -10.92
N PRO A 84 37.03 -22.66 -10.60
CA PRO A 84 36.87 -22.11 -9.26
C PRO A 84 35.36 -22.01 -8.98
N ASP A 85 34.90 -22.48 -7.82
CA ASP A 85 33.58 -22.05 -7.33
C ASP A 85 33.63 -20.51 -7.31
N ASP A 86 32.74 -19.83 -8.03
CA ASP A 86 32.72 -18.35 -8.16
C ASP A 86 32.57 -17.61 -6.81
N TYR A 87 32.32 -18.36 -5.71
CA TYR A 87 32.23 -17.88 -4.33
C TYR A 87 33.40 -18.31 -3.44
N SER A 88 34.50 -18.77 -4.03
CA SER A 88 35.77 -18.97 -3.33
C SER A 88 36.57 -17.67 -3.37
N THR A 89 37.03 -17.19 -2.20
CA THR A 89 38.05 -16.16 -2.20
C THR A 89 39.39 -16.80 -2.57
N TRP A 90 40.37 -15.94 -2.86
CA TRP A 90 41.76 -16.37 -3.01
C TRP A 90 42.30 -17.16 -1.80
N THR A 91 41.65 -17.07 -0.62
CA THR A 91 42.01 -17.78 0.61
C THR A 91 41.13 -18.99 0.93
N GLY A 92 40.17 -19.35 0.07
CA GLY A 92 39.29 -20.52 0.25
C GLY A 92 37.80 -20.18 0.21
N SER A 93 36.96 -21.20 0.36
CA SER A 93 35.51 -21.05 0.38
C SER A 93 35.01 -20.60 1.76
N TYR A 94 34.06 -19.66 1.80
CA TYR A 94 33.32 -19.28 3.02
C TYR A 94 32.27 -20.32 3.48
N LYS A 95 32.20 -21.51 2.86
CA LYS A 95 31.13 -22.49 3.06
C LYS A 95 31.16 -23.11 4.48
N GLU A 96 30.36 -22.55 5.39
CA GLU A 96 29.97 -23.20 6.66
C GLU A 96 28.53 -23.76 6.63
N TRP A 97 27.72 -23.39 5.65
CA TRP A 97 26.31 -23.82 5.53
C TRP A 97 26.13 -25.18 4.85
N SER A 98 25.02 -25.85 5.17
CA SER A 98 24.71 -27.19 4.63
C SER A 98 24.35 -27.15 3.14
N THR A 99 25.10 -27.89 2.32
CA THR A 99 24.78 -28.16 0.90
C THR A 99 23.86 -29.37 0.72
N LYS A 100 23.50 -30.07 1.80
CA LYS A 100 22.65 -31.27 1.78
C LYS A 100 21.16 -30.90 1.80
N VAL A 101 20.71 -30.10 0.84
CA VAL A 101 19.31 -29.70 0.66
C VAL A 101 18.71 -30.29 -0.62
N ASN A 102 17.44 -30.66 -0.60
CA ASN A 102 16.76 -31.20 -1.78
C ASN A 102 16.19 -30.09 -2.67
N LEU A 103 17.03 -29.56 -3.57
CA LEU A 103 16.63 -28.55 -4.56
C LEU A 103 16.02 -29.15 -5.84
N GLY A 104 15.93 -30.48 -5.94
CA GLY A 104 15.33 -31.16 -7.09
C GLY A 104 13.84 -30.82 -7.29
N PRO A 105 13.21 -31.35 -8.35
CA PRO A 105 11.79 -31.17 -8.60
C PRO A 105 10.91 -31.53 -7.39
N PHE A 106 9.65 -31.05 -7.36
CA PHE A 106 8.74 -31.33 -6.24
C PHE A 106 8.37 -32.82 -6.07
N ARG A 107 8.74 -33.68 -7.03
CA ARG A 107 8.54 -35.13 -6.93
C ARG A 107 9.80 -35.77 -6.37
N ASP A 108 9.66 -36.49 -5.26
CA ASP A 108 10.78 -37.13 -4.57
C ASP A 108 11.56 -38.10 -5.47
N GLY A 109 12.88 -38.10 -5.31
CA GLY A 109 13.79 -39.02 -6.01
C GLY A 109 14.11 -38.66 -7.46
N ILE A 110 13.63 -37.52 -7.97
CA ILE A 110 14.01 -37.01 -9.29
C ILE A 110 15.24 -36.09 -9.13
N PRO A 111 16.34 -36.32 -9.86
CA PRO A 111 17.49 -35.42 -9.84
C PRO A 111 17.16 -34.06 -10.48
N ILE A 112 17.96 -33.05 -10.18
CA ILE A 112 17.88 -31.73 -10.84
C ILE A 112 18.08 -31.96 -12.36
N PRO A 113 17.17 -31.46 -13.22
CA PRO A 113 17.36 -31.54 -14.67
C PRO A 113 18.62 -30.76 -15.11
N PRO A 114 19.34 -31.20 -16.16
CA PRO A 114 20.52 -30.49 -16.65
C PRO A 114 20.26 -29.01 -16.98
N GLU A 115 19.06 -28.67 -17.46
CA GLU A 115 18.61 -27.31 -17.73
C GLU A 115 18.36 -26.44 -16.48
N ASP A 116 18.42 -27.03 -15.28
CA ASP A 116 18.21 -26.36 -13.99
C ASP A 116 19.46 -26.44 -13.08
N ASN A 117 20.64 -26.79 -13.62
CA ASN A 117 21.87 -26.92 -12.82
C ASN A 117 22.26 -25.64 -12.06
N HIS A 118 21.85 -24.46 -12.55
CA HIS A 118 22.03 -23.14 -11.91
C HIS A 118 21.42 -23.05 -10.51
N ILE A 119 20.48 -23.94 -10.15
CA ILE A 119 19.73 -23.86 -8.89
C ILE A 119 20.65 -23.98 -7.67
N MET A 120 21.74 -24.74 -7.78
CA MET A 120 22.73 -24.87 -6.71
C MET A 120 23.47 -23.56 -6.50
N GLU A 121 23.94 -22.93 -7.59
CA GLU A 121 24.60 -21.63 -7.55
C GLU A 121 23.68 -20.59 -6.93
N TYR A 122 22.42 -20.52 -7.34
CA TYR A 122 21.46 -19.55 -6.79
C TYR A 122 21.17 -19.78 -5.31
N TYR A 123 21.05 -21.02 -4.88
CA TYR A 123 20.89 -21.31 -3.46
C TYR A 123 22.13 -20.90 -2.65
N GLU A 124 23.33 -21.12 -3.19
CA GLU A 124 24.59 -20.65 -2.60
C GLU A 124 24.67 -19.12 -2.55
N SER A 125 24.28 -18.41 -3.62
CA SER A 125 24.21 -16.94 -3.64
C SER A 125 23.25 -16.40 -2.59
N LEU A 126 22.11 -17.08 -2.39
CA LEU A 126 21.16 -16.73 -1.33
C LEU A 126 21.80 -16.90 0.06
N GLN A 127 22.42 -18.05 0.35
CA GLN A 127 23.06 -18.28 1.65
C GLN A 127 24.17 -17.27 1.92
N TYR A 128 25.00 -16.99 0.91
CA TYR A 128 26.05 -15.99 1.00
C TYR A 128 25.48 -14.59 1.29
N THR A 129 24.42 -14.20 0.57
CA THR A 129 23.77 -12.90 0.80
C THR A 129 23.18 -12.80 2.20
N LEU A 130 22.53 -13.86 2.71
CA LEU A 130 22.00 -13.89 4.08
C LEU A 130 23.12 -13.74 5.12
N TYR A 131 24.23 -14.47 4.94
CA TYR A 131 25.41 -14.40 5.80
C TYR A 131 26.01 -12.98 5.86
N GLU A 132 26.33 -12.38 4.70
CA GLU A 132 26.94 -11.04 4.60
C GLU A 132 26.04 -9.94 5.19
N THR A 133 24.72 -10.14 5.15
CA THR A 133 23.74 -9.19 5.69
C THR A 133 23.32 -9.48 7.14
N GLY A 134 23.90 -10.50 7.77
CA GLY A 134 23.64 -10.86 9.17
C GLY A 134 22.29 -11.53 9.42
N TYR A 135 21.69 -12.14 8.39
CA TYR A 135 20.46 -12.95 8.50
C TYR A 135 20.77 -14.44 8.67
N PRO A 136 19.88 -15.20 9.32
CA PRO A 136 20.08 -16.64 9.48
C PRO A 136 19.99 -17.38 8.14
N GLU A 137 20.73 -18.49 8.05
CA GLU A 137 20.65 -19.43 6.94
C GLU A 137 19.22 -19.92 6.69
N THR A 138 18.94 -20.32 5.45
CA THR A 138 17.66 -20.90 5.07
C THR A 138 17.43 -22.22 5.79
N LEU A 139 16.31 -22.32 6.50
CA LEU A 139 15.92 -23.56 7.17
C LEU A 139 15.20 -24.50 6.20
N ASP A 140 15.74 -25.71 6.02
CA ASP A 140 15.10 -26.76 5.22
C ASP A 140 13.93 -27.39 6.00
N ARG A 141 12.70 -27.18 5.49
CA ARG A 141 11.45 -27.76 6.01
C ARG A 141 10.81 -28.73 5.03
N THR A 142 11.51 -29.16 3.99
CA THR A 142 10.95 -30.01 2.92
C THR A 142 10.56 -31.41 3.39
N SER A 143 11.09 -31.87 4.53
CA SER A 143 10.75 -33.16 5.15
C SER A 143 9.30 -33.25 5.65
N GLN A 144 8.66 -32.12 5.94
CA GLN A 144 7.26 -32.04 6.35
C GLN A 144 6.55 -31.00 5.48
N PRO A 145 5.79 -31.42 4.44
CA PRO A 145 5.10 -30.49 3.56
C PRO A 145 4.20 -29.52 4.35
N SER A 146 4.40 -28.23 4.11
CA SER A 146 3.64 -27.16 4.73
C SER A 146 2.20 -27.16 4.19
N TYR A 147 1.24 -27.13 5.11
CA TYR A 147 -0.16 -26.87 4.77
C TYR A 147 -0.41 -25.36 4.83
N ALA A 148 -0.32 -24.70 3.68
CA ALA A 148 -0.76 -23.33 3.57
C ALA A 148 -2.31 -23.28 3.60
N PRO A 149 -2.92 -22.24 4.20
CA PRO A 149 -4.33 -21.99 3.99
C PRO A 149 -4.61 -21.99 2.49
N LYS A 150 -5.69 -22.65 2.05
CA LYS A 150 -6.11 -22.63 0.63
C LYS A 150 -6.25 -21.21 0.09
N ASP A 151 -6.46 -20.27 1.00
CA ASP A 151 -6.91 -18.91 0.73
C ASP A 151 -5.95 -17.85 1.28
N ALA A 152 -4.66 -18.00 0.98
CA ALA A 152 -3.61 -17.03 1.32
C ALA A 152 -3.02 -16.39 0.06
N VAL A 153 -2.65 -15.11 0.17
CA VAL A 153 -1.79 -14.42 -0.80
C VAL A 153 -0.57 -15.30 -1.07
N SER A 154 -0.20 -15.47 -2.33
CA SER A 154 0.99 -16.23 -2.74
C SER A 154 1.65 -15.48 -3.90
N ILE A 155 2.54 -14.57 -3.56
CA ILE A 155 3.32 -13.77 -4.50
C ILE A 155 4.57 -14.56 -4.85
N CYS A 156 4.72 -14.88 -6.13
CA CYS A 156 5.77 -15.78 -6.60
C CYS A 156 6.71 -15.04 -7.53
N ILE A 157 8.00 -15.04 -7.18
CA ILE A 157 9.06 -14.44 -7.97
C ILE A 157 9.94 -15.57 -8.50
N LEU A 158 9.91 -15.78 -9.81
CA LEU A 158 10.83 -16.67 -10.50
C LEU A 158 12.06 -15.85 -10.89
N SER A 159 13.18 -16.04 -10.19
CA SER A 159 14.38 -15.20 -10.33
C SER A 159 15.62 -15.83 -9.68
N SER A 160 16.80 -15.30 -10.01
CA SER A 160 17.97 -15.35 -9.11
C SER A 160 17.68 -14.53 -7.84
N PRO A 161 18.11 -14.98 -6.64
CA PRO A 161 17.92 -14.21 -5.41
C PRO A 161 18.61 -12.84 -5.43
N VAL A 162 19.77 -12.73 -6.08
CA VAL A 162 20.57 -11.48 -6.13
C VAL A 162 19.84 -10.36 -6.87
N GLU A 163 18.98 -10.71 -7.82
CA GLU A 163 18.21 -9.72 -8.60
C GLU A 163 17.07 -9.09 -7.81
N CYS A 164 16.53 -9.81 -6.81
CA CYS A 164 15.24 -9.47 -6.21
C CYS A 164 15.26 -9.49 -4.68
N MET A 165 16.43 -9.53 -4.04
CA MET A 165 16.55 -9.63 -2.59
C MET A 165 15.81 -8.51 -1.86
N ALA A 166 15.92 -7.26 -2.31
CA ALA A 166 15.19 -6.14 -1.70
C ALA A 166 13.66 -6.38 -1.72
N ILE A 167 13.12 -6.88 -2.84
CA ILE A 167 11.69 -7.21 -3.01
C ILE A 167 11.30 -8.36 -2.08
N LEU A 168 12.12 -9.41 -2.04
CA LEU A 168 11.88 -10.60 -1.22
C LEU A 168 11.88 -10.28 0.28
N MET A 169 12.82 -9.45 0.74
CA MET A 169 12.94 -9.03 2.13
C MET A 169 11.79 -8.11 2.55
N GLU A 170 11.44 -7.12 1.73
CA GLU A 170 10.29 -6.25 1.99
C GLU A 170 8.96 -7.03 1.92
N GLY A 171 8.85 -7.96 0.99
CA GLY A 171 7.73 -8.89 0.88
C GLY A 171 7.58 -9.79 2.11
N GLY A 172 8.68 -10.39 2.59
CA GLY A 172 8.70 -11.21 3.81
C GLY A 172 8.33 -10.42 5.06
N ARG A 173 8.66 -9.12 5.10
CA ARG A 173 8.27 -8.20 6.17
C ARG A 173 6.77 -7.88 6.15
N ARG A 174 6.20 -7.58 4.97
CA ARG A 174 4.79 -7.17 4.82
C ARG A 174 3.79 -8.34 4.77
N CYS A 175 4.17 -9.45 4.17
CA CYS A 175 3.35 -10.65 4.03
C CYS A 175 4.13 -11.93 4.39
N PRO A 176 4.52 -12.11 5.67
CA PRO A 176 5.41 -13.21 6.08
C PRO A 176 4.92 -14.58 5.62
N GLY A 177 5.81 -15.36 4.99
CA GLY A 177 5.53 -16.69 4.44
C GLY A 177 4.74 -16.70 3.14
N ASN A 178 4.41 -15.53 2.57
CA ASN A 178 3.60 -15.39 1.35
C ASN A 178 4.35 -14.75 0.18
N MET A 179 5.57 -14.27 0.43
CA MET A 179 6.55 -13.90 -0.59
C MET A 179 7.45 -15.11 -0.88
N LEU A 180 7.36 -15.66 -2.08
CA LEU A 180 7.93 -16.94 -2.47
C LEU A 180 8.95 -16.77 -3.60
N LEU A 181 10.20 -17.13 -3.33
CA LEU A 181 11.23 -17.25 -4.36
C LEU A 181 11.17 -18.65 -4.98
N ILE A 182 11.11 -18.68 -6.32
CA ILE A 182 11.12 -19.89 -7.13
C ILE A 182 12.43 -19.91 -7.91
N LEU A 183 13.23 -20.96 -7.71
CA LEU A 183 14.53 -21.10 -8.39
C LEU A 183 14.47 -21.95 -9.67
N SER A 184 13.40 -22.74 -9.84
CA SER A 184 13.20 -23.60 -11.02
C SER A 184 11.73 -23.65 -11.42
N THR A 185 11.49 -23.68 -12.74
CA THR A 185 10.15 -23.88 -13.31
C THR A 185 9.56 -25.26 -12.97
N THR A 186 10.39 -26.24 -12.61
CA THR A 186 9.92 -27.57 -12.19
C THR A 186 9.21 -27.57 -10.85
N TRP A 187 9.31 -26.49 -10.07
CA TRP A 187 8.58 -26.32 -8.80
C TRP A 187 7.14 -25.83 -9.00
N LEU A 188 6.77 -25.52 -10.24
CA LEU A 188 5.48 -24.97 -10.62
C LEU A 188 4.66 -25.97 -11.43
N SER A 189 3.35 -25.75 -11.46
CA SER A 189 2.44 -26.46 -12.37
C SER A 189 1.31 -25.56 -12.84
N LYS A 190 0.81 -25.79 -14.06
CA LYS A 190 -0.39 -25.13 -14.61
C LYS A 190 -1.58 -26.08 -14.60
N LYS A 191 -2.76 -25.55 -14.32
CA LYS A 191 -4.07 -26.20 -14.57
C LYS A 191 -4.94 -25.26 -15.38
N LYS A 192 -5.98 -25.76 -16.06
CA LYS A 192 -6.93 -24.88 -16.75
C LYS A 192 -7.62 -23.96 -15.73
N SER A 193 -7.76 -22.70 -16.09
CA SER A 193 -8.40 -21.71 -15.23
C SER A 193 -9.91 -21.97 -15.09
N GLU A 194 -10.42 -21.81 -13.87
CA GLU A 194 -11.85 -21.76 -13.58
C GLU A 194 -12.44 -20.35 -13.76
N ILE A 195 -11.58 -19.33 -13.87
CA ILE A 195 -11.99 -17.91 -13.99
C ILE A 195 -12.38 -17.61 -15.44
N LYS A 196 -11.57 -18.06 -16.41
CA LYS A 196 -11.80 -17.78 -17.83
C LYS A 196 -11.26 -18.90 -18.71
N GLU A 197 -12.07 -19.31 -19.68
CA GLU A 197 -11.67 -20.31 -20.68
C GLU A 197 -10.47 -19.82 -21.50
N GLY A 198 -9.54 -20.73 -21.82
CA GLY A 198 -8.30 -20.42 -22.53
C GLY A 198 -7.13 -19.99 -21.64
N LEU A 199 -7.38 -19.65 -20.36
CA LEU A 199 -6.33 -19.29 -19.41
C LEU A 199 -5.90 -20.48 -18.51
N TYR A 200 -4.77 -20.30 -17.84
CA TYR A 200 -4.18 -21.25 -16.91
C TYR A 200 -4.02 -20.69 -15.51
N SER A 201 -4.39 -21.51 -14.54
CA SER A 201 -4.10 -21.33 -13.13
C SER A 201 -2.72 -21.88 -12.77
N LEU A 202 -1.81 -21.03 -12.28
CA LEU A 202 -0.49 -21.43 -11.78
C LEU A 202 -0.54 -21.87 -10.30
N TYR A 203 0.25 -22.90 -9.98
CA TYR A 203 0.41 -23.46 -8.63
C TYR A 203 1.87 -23.73 -8.28
N VAL A 204 2.22 -23.49 -7.01
CA VAL A 204 3.55 -23.70 -6.44
C VAL A 204 3.56 -24.95 -5.56
N HIS A 205 4.52 -25.83 -5.79
CA HIS A 205 4.72 -27.06 -5.01
C HIS A 205 5.95 -27.00 -4.10
N LYS A 206 6.94 -26.17 -4.45
CA LYS A 206 8.16 -25.95 -3.68
C LYS A 206 8.60 -24.49 -3.83
N ALA A 207 9.10 -23.87 -2.77
CA ALA A 207 9.61 -22.49 -2.80
C ALA A 207 10.55 -22.22 -1.63
N ILE A 208 11.28 -21.11 -1.73
CA ILE A 208 11.90 -20.48 -0.56
C ILE A 208 10.97 -19.36 -0.08
N ALA A 209 10.35 -19.55 1.08
CA ALA A 209 9.42 -18.61 1.67
C ALA A 209 10.16 -17.60 2.56
N PHE A 210 9.89 -16.31 2.35
CA PHE A 210 10.49 -15.21 3.13
C PHE A 210 9.57 -14.82 4.29
N GLY A 211 10.13 -14.77 5.49
CA GLY A 211 9.45 -14.42 6.74
C GLY A 211 9.90 -13.08 7.31
N VAL A 212 9.47 -12.83 8.55
CA VAL A 212 9.90 -11.65 9.32
C VAL A 212 11.38 -11.74 9.67
N ALA A 213 12.04 -10.58 9.77
CA ALA A 213 13.44 -10.46 10.20
C ALA A 213 14.44 -11.29 9.36
N GLY A 214 14.18 -11.44 8.05
CA GLY A 214 15.07 -12.14 7.11
C GLY A 214 15.09 -13.66 7.24
N GLN A 215 14.23 -14.25 8.08
CA GLN A 215 14.12 -15.69 8.18
C GLN A 215 13.58 -16.29 6.89
N THR A 216 14.30 -17.24 6.31
CA THR A 216 13.90 -17.95 5.08
C THR A 216 13.69 -19.43 5.34
N TYR A 217 12.77 -20.04 4.59
CA TYR A 217 12.41 -21.46 4.71
C TYR A 217 12.32 -22.11 3.33
N LEU A 218 13.05 -23.21 3.10
CA LEU A 218 12.83 -24.06 1.93
C LEU A 218 11.66 -25.01 2.25
N GLU A 219 10.54 -24.86 1.55
CA GLU A 219 9.29 -25.55 1.84
C GLU A 219 8.75 -26.32 0.62
N THR A 220 8.07 -27.43 0.89
CA THR A 220 7.18 -28.11 -0.05
C THR A 220 5.72 -27.91 0.38
N TYR A 221 4.78 -27.89 -0.55
CA TYR A 221 3.37 -27.62 -0.28
C TYR A 221 2.46 -28.77 -0.72
N SER A 222 1.62 -29.24 0.21
CA SER A 222 0.61 -30.26 -0.06
C SER A 222 -0.70 -29.93 0.66
N PRO A 223 -1.78 -29.52 -0.05
CA PRO A 223 -1.85 -29.32 -1.50
C PRO A 223 -0.97 -28.14 -1.97
N PRO A 224 -0.66 -28.04 -3.28
CA PRO A 224 0.12 -26.92 -3.80
C PRO A 224 -0.61 -25.59 -3.67
N ARG A 225 0.15 -24.51 -3.49
CA ARG A 225 -0.37 -23.15 -3.30
C ARG A 225 -0.81 -22.55 -4.63
N ARG A 226 -1.94 -21.86 -4.62
CA ARG A 226 -2.44 -21.10 -5.77
C ARG A 226 -1.65 -19.79 -5.89
N VAL A 227 -1.01 -19.54 -7.03
CA VAL A 227 -0.34 -18.25 -7.29
C VAL A 227 -1.39 -17.16 -7.49
N THR A 228 -1.22 -16.04 -6.80
CA THR A 228 -2.14 -14.88 -6.86
C THR A 228 -1.49 -13.63 -7.42
N TYR A 229 -0.16 -13.62 -7.54
CA TYR A 229 0.60 -12.63 -8.30
C TYR A 229 1.93 -13.27 -8.74
N PHE A 230 2.33 -13.05 -10.00
CA PHE A 230 3.52 -13.67 -10.58
C PHE A 230 4.52 -12.63 -11.09
N VAL A 231 5.79 -12.82 -10.79
CA VAL A 231 6.90 -12.05 -11.34
C VAL A 231 7.85 -13.02 -12.00
N ASN A 232 8.20 -12.74 -13.25
CA ASN A 232 9.23 -13.51 -13.95
C ASN A 232 10.40 -12.60 -14.33
N PHE A 233 11.44 -12.59 -13.49
CA PHE A 233 12.74 -12.00 -13.83
C PHE A 233 13.69 -13.03 -14.43
N PHE A 234 13.23 -14.26 -14.63
CA PHE A 234 14.02 -15.37 -15.15
C PHE A 234 14.09 -15.36 -16.69
N THR A 235 14.58 -14.24 -17.23
CA THR A 235 14.79 -14.05 -18.68
C THR A 235 16.15 -14.62 -19.11
N LYS A 236 16.37 -14.80 -20.41
CA LYS A 236 17.66 -15.26 -20.94
C LYS A 236 18.81 -14.29 -20.62
N ALA A 237 18.54 -12.98 -20.62
CA ALA A 237 19.51 -11.96 -20.20
C ALA A 237 19.88 -12.12 -18.72
N CYS A 238 18.89 -12.21 -17.83
CA CYS A 238 19.09 -12.38 -16.38
C CYS A 238 19.72 -13.73 -15.98
N THR A 239 19.79 -14.70 -16.89
CA THR A 239 20.43 -15.99 -16.67
C THR A 239 21.76 -16.12 -17.41
N ASN A 240 22.35 -15.02 -17.91
CA ASN A 240 23.58 -15.02 -18.69
C ASN A 240 23.58 -16.06 -19.83
N GLY A 241 22.43 -16.21 -20.50
CA GLY A 241 22.27 -17.16 -21.60
C GLY A 241 22.13 -18.63 -21.19
N GLN A 242 22.15 -18.97 -19.89
CA GLN A 242 22.00 -20.35 -19.41
C GLN A 242 20.63 -20.97 -19.72
N ARG A 243 19.63 -20.14 -20.07
CA ARG A 243 18.32 -20.60 -20.53
C ARG A 243 17.93 -20.03 -21.89
N HIS A 244 17.29 -20.84 -22.73
CA HIS A 244 16.60 -20.37 -23.94
C HIS A 244 15.23 -19.77 -23.57
N ASP A 245 14.79 -18.70 -24.25
CA ASP A 245 13.50 -18.00 -24.06
C ASP A 245 12.22 -18.86 -24.31
N GLY A 246 12.35 -20.19 -24.42
CA GLY A 246 11.37 -21.09 -25.02
C GLY A 246 10.33 -21.74 -24.09
N LYS A 247 10.26 -21.42 -22.79
CA LYS A 247 9.17 -21.90 -21.91
C LYS A 247 8.48 -20.73 -21.21
N GLN A 248 7.39 -20.23 -21.80
CA GLN A 248 6.60 -19.14 -21.24
C GLN A 248 5.70 -19.66 -20.10
N VAL A 249 6.23 -19.67 -18.88
CA VAL A 249 5.46 -20.03 -17.68
C VAL A 249 4.42 -18.94 -17.38
N GLU A 250 4.68 -17.71 -17.75
CA GLU A 250 3.81 -16.53 -17.67
C GLU A 250 2.71 -16.48 -18.75
N ALA A 251 2.82 -17.26 -19.83
CA ALA A 251 1.84 -17.22 -20.91
C ALA A 251 0.46 -17.70 -20.44
N ASP A 252 -0.57 -16.96 -20.87
CA ASP A 252 -1.99 -17.26 -20.65
C ASP A 252 -2.35 -17.47 -19.18
N LEU A 253 -1.62 -16.84 -18.25
CA LEU A 253 -1.97 -16.90 -16.84
C LEU A 253 -3.23 -16.08 -16.53
N ASP A 254 -4.01 -16.59 -15.58
CA ASP A 254 -5.18 -15.88 -15.05
C ASP A 254 -4.87 -14.92 -13.91
N CYS A 255 -3.74 -15.09 -13.22
CA CYS A 255 -3.31 -14.20 -12.15
C CYS A 255 -2.63 -12.93 -12.69
N PRO A 256 -2.66 -11.82 -11.94
CA PRO A 256 -1.83 -10.65 -12.22
C PRO A 256 -0.35 -11.01 -12.35
N ALA A 257 0.33 -10.36 -13.29
CA ALA A 257 1.76 -10.55 -13.49
C ALA A 257 2.50 -9.20 -13.68
N SER A 258 3.67 -9.09 -13.04
CA SER A 258 4.61 -7.99 -13.25
C SER A 258 5.38 -8.26 -14.54
N SER A 259 4.94 -7.60 -15.62
CA SER A 259 5.40 -7.76 -16.99
C SER A 259 5.07 -9.13 -17.64
N SER A 260 5.50 -9.28 -18.88
CA SER A 260 5.56 -10.51 -19.67
C SER A 260 6.75 -10.40 -20.63
N LEU A 261 7.16 -11.50 -21.28
CA LEU A 261 8.19 -11.41 -22.33
C LEU A 261 7.84 -10.45 -23.48
N LYS A 262 6.55 -10.23 -23.77
CA LYS A 262 6.16 -9.28 -24.82
C LYS A 262 6.30 -7.83 -24.36
N LEU A 263 6.00 -7.56 -23.10
CA LEU A 263 6.16 -6.23 -22.52
C LEU A 263 7.63 -5.90 -22.25
N SER A 264 8.41 -6.86 -21.72
CA SER A 264 9.85 -6.69 -21.53
C SER A 264 10.59 -6.41 -22.84
N LYS A 265 10.14 -7.00 -23.98
CA LYS A 265 10.66 -6.64 -25.30
C LYS A 265 10.49 -5.15 -25.64
N LEU A 266 9.42 -4.51 -25.19
CA LEU A 266 9.22 -3.07 -25.37
C LEU A 266 10.13 -2.27 -24.44
N THR A 267 10.15 -2.61 -23.15
CA THR A 267 10.93 -1.85 -22.16
C THR A 267 12.44 -1.98 -22.35
N ASP A 268 12.91 -3.07 -22.96
CA ASP A 268 14.33 -3.29 -23.22
C ASP A 268 14.74 -2.87 -24.66
N ASP A 269 13.78 -2.44 -25.50
CA ASP A 269 14.07 -1.84 -26.80
C ASP A 269 14.42 -0.35 -26.63
N LYS A 270 15.69 -0.03 -26.88
CA LYS A 270 16.26 1.31 -26.68
C LYS A 270 15.69 2.34 -27.67
N LEU A 271 15.27 1.91 -28.86
CA LEU A 271 14.68 2.79 -29.86
C LEU A 271 13.24 3.17 -29.49
N TRP A 272 12.43 2.19 -29.09
CA TRP A 272 11.06 2.40 -28.63
C TRP A 272 11.01 3.25 -27.36
N THR A 273 11.88 2.94 -26.39
CA THR A 273 11.94 3.71 -25.13
C THR A 273 12.38 5.17 -25.35
N ARG A 274 13.23 5.49 -26.33
CA ARG A 274 13.50 6.88 -26.73
C ARG A 274 12.24 7.63 -27.18
N SER A 275 11.39 6.99 -27.98
CA SER A 275 10.11 7.58 -28.38
C SER A 275 9.20 7.85 -27.18
N ILE A 276 9.21 6.96 -26.18
CA ILE A 276 8.50 7.17 -24.91
C ILE A 276 9.09 8.34 -24.11
N MET A 277 10.43 8.40 -23.96
CA MET A 277 11.11 9.51 -23.29
C MET A 277 10.80 10.85 -23.96
N SER A 278 10.75 10.90 -25.30
CA SER A 278 10.41 12.09 -26.06
C SER A 278 9.02 12.64 -25.70
N ARG A 279 8.02 11.76 -25.60
CA ARG A 279 6.62 12.14 -25.28
C ARG A 279 6.48 12.86 -23.94
N VAL A 280 7.38 12.58 -23.00
CA VAL A 280 7.38 13.19 -21.66
C VAL A 280 8.43 14.31 -21.53
N GLY A 281 9.05 14.73 -22.63
CA GLY A 281 10.05 15.79 -22.64
C GLY A 281 11.37 15.42 -21.93
N LEU A 282 11.67 14.14 -21.78
CA LEU A 282 12.97 13.68 -21.31
C LEU A 282 13.96 13.66 -22.47
N ALA A 283 15.09 14.34 -22.32
CA ALA A 283 16.13 14.37 -23.34
C ALA A 283 16.76 12.99 -23.53
N PHE A 284 17.13 12.67 -24.76
CA PHE A 284 17.83 11.43 -25.15
C PHE A 284 18.89 11.75 -26.23
N PRO A 285 19.84 10.84 -26.53
CA PRO A 285 20.82 11.05 -27.59
C PRO A 285 20.17 11.05 -29.00
N GLU A 286 20.64 11.93 -29.89
CA GLU A 286 20.20 11.87 -31.30
C GLU A 286 20.63 10.53 -31.87
N THR A 287 19.70 9.84 -32.55
CA THR A 287 19.86 8.43 -32.90
C THR A 287 19.57 8.20 -34.38
N THR A 288 20.49 7.51 -35.06
CA THR A 288 20.19 6.80 -36.31
C THR A 288 20.19 5.29 -36.03
N ALA A 289 19.07 4.63 -36.27
CA ALA A 289 18.86 3.23 -35.95
C ALA A 289 18.69 2.39 -37.22
N PHE A 290 19.46 1.31 -37.33
CA PHE A 290 19.36 0.29 -38.36
C PHE A 290 18.55 -0.89 -37.81
N VAL A 291 17.28 -1.00 -38.19
CA VAL A 291 16.32 -1.95 -37.62
C VAL A 291 16.19 -3.16 -38.54
N TYR A 292 16.43 -4.37 -38.01
CA TYR A 292 16.36 -5.60 -38.79
C TYR A 292 14.99 -6.26 -38.69
N ASP A 293 14.25 -6.23 -39.80
CA ASP A 293 12.96 -6.92 -40.02
C ASP A 293 12.01 -6.94 -38.80
N SER A 294 11.70 -5.74 -38.29
CA SER A 294 10.85 -5.54 -37.12
C SER A 294 9.43 -5.08 -37.51
N ASP A 295 8.43 -5.77 -36.97
CA ASP A 295 7.01 -5.38 -37.03
C ASP A 295 6.63 -4.34 -35.95
N MET A 296 7.60 -3.88 -35.14
CA MET A 296 7.32 -3.01 -34.01
C MET A 296 6.92 -1.60 -34.46
N VAL A 297 5.84 -1.09 -33.88
CA VAL A 297 5.35 0.27 -34.16
C VAL A 297 6.00 1.26 -33.20
N TYR A 298 6.80 2.17 -33.75
CA TYR A 298 7.43 3.23 -32.98
C TYR A 298 6.43 4.38 -32.76
N PRO A 299 6.13 4.75 -31.50
CA PRO A 299 4.97 5.59 -31.20
C PRO A 299 5.00 7.03 -31.74
N ASN A 300 6.11 7.52 -32.31
CA ASN A 300 6.26 8.83 -32.98
C ASN A 300 7.46 8.81 -33.94
N GLN A 301 7.39 9.55 -35.07
CA GLN A 301 8.58 9.93 -35.84
C GLN A 301 9.16 11.23 -35.28
N GLU A 302 10.14 11.09 -34.38
CA GLU A 302 10.85 12.24 -33.81
C GLU A 302 11.92 12.76 -34.76
N PRO A 303 12.13 14.08 -34.88
CA PRO A 303 13.15 14.63 -35.79
C PRO A 303 14.58 14.18 -35.44
N TYR A 304 14.81 13.81 -34.17
CA TYR A 304 16.10 13.35 -33.66
C TYR A 304 16.24 11.81 -33.65
N ILE A 305 15.26 11.08 -34.19
CA ILE A 305 15.29 9.63 -34.34
C ILE A 305 15.10 9.28 -35.82
N ARG A 306 16.18 8.83 -36.45
CA ARG A 306 16.17 8.35 -37.84
C ARG A 306 16.14 6.83 -37.86
N ILE A 307 15.07 6.25 -38.41
CA ILE A 307 14.92 4.79 -38.55
C ILE A 307 15.24 4.36 -39.99
N VAL A 308 16.14 3.40 -40.12
CA VAL A 308 16.58 2.80 -41.38
C VAL A 308 16.28 1.30 -41.33
N HIS A 309 15.30 0.84 -42.12
CA HIS A 309 14.95 -0.58 -42.16
C HIS A 309 15.93 -1.37 -43.05
N ILE A 310 16.50 -2.42 -42.47
CA ILE A 310 17.41 -3.36 -43.14
C ILE A 310 16.74 -4.75 -43.26
N ASP A 311 16.98 -5.42 -44.39
CA ASP A 311 16.47 -6.76 -44.74
C ASP A 311 17.69 -7.57 -45.21
N GLU A 312 17.78 -8.84 -44.78
CA GLU A 312 18.85 -9.81 -45.08
C GLU A 312 19.07 -10.07 -46.58
N ARG A 313 18.34 -9.43 -47.49
CA ARG A 313 18.40 -9.64 -48.94
C ARG A 313 18.86 -8.43 -49.77
N LYS A 314 19.41 -7.39 -49.15
CA LYS A 314 19.95 -6.23 -49.89
C LYS A 314 21.45 -6.40 -50.16
N SER A 315 21.80 -6.58 -51.44
CA SER A 315 23.19 -6.59 -51.92
C SER A 315 23.94 -5.26 -51.73
N ASN A 316 23.28 -4.22 -51.21
CA ASN A 316 23.79 -2.87 -50.99
C ASN A 316 23.73 -2.40 -49.53
N LEU A 317 23.70 -3.31 -48.55
CA LEU A 317 23.64 -2.95 -47.11
C LEU A 317 24.77 -2.00 -46.70
N GLU A 318 26.00 -2.27 -47.14
CA GLU A 318 27.17 -1.42 -46.89
C GLU A 318 27.00 0.00 -47.45
N GLU A 319 26.47 0.14 -48.67
CA GLU A 319 26.19 1.46 -49.26
C GLU A 319 25.13 2.23 -48.48
N ILE A 320 24.08 1.54 -48.00
CA ILE A 320 23.00 2.15 -47.20
C ILE A 320 23.55 2.61 -45.84
N VAL A 321 24.29 1.74 -45.14
CA VAL A 321 24.88 2.05 -43.84
C VAL A 321 25.84 3.23 -43.98
N SER A 322 26.77 3.19 -44.94
CA SER A 322 27.70 4.29 -45.18
C SER A 322 26.98 5.60 -45.48
N ALA A 323 25.98 5.59 -46.35
CA ALA A 323 25.25 6.82 -46.69
C ALA A 323 24.48 7.42 -45.49
N GLU A 324 23.84 6.60 -44.67
CA GLU A 324 23.08 7.09 -43.51
C GLU A 324 23.98 7.49 -42.34
N VAL A 325 25.09 6.78 -42.10
CA VAL A 325 26.14 7.19 -41.15
C VAL A 325 26.73 8.53 -41.58
N GLY A 326 27.10 8.71 -42.85
CA GLY A 326 27.62 9.99 -43.36
C GLY A 326 26.66 11.16 -43.09
N LYS A 327 25.37 11.00 -43.38
CA LYS A 327 24.33 12.02 -43.08
C LYS A 327 24.21 12.33 -41.59
N PHE A 328 24.38 11.33 -40.74
CA PHE A 328 24.34 11.50 -39.29
C PHE A 328 25.56 12.28 -38.80
N LEU A 329 26.76 11.93 -39.28
CA LEU A 329 28.01 12.60 -38.93
C LEU A 329 28.03 14.06 -39.39
N GLU A 330 27.48 14.38 -40.58
CA GLU A 330 27.33 15.77 -41.04
C GLU A 330 26.54 16.63 -40.04
N ARG A 331 25.44 16.09 -39.49
CA ARG A 331 24.66 16.78 -38.45
C ARG A 331 25.43 16.88 -37.13
N CYS A 332 26.16 15.84 -36.75
CA CYS A 332 27.01 15.84 -35.56
C CYS A 332 28.09 16.92 -35.64
N VAL A 333 28.75 17.09 -36.80
CA VAL A 333 29.75 18.14 -37.04
C VAL A 333 29.12 19.53 -36.93
N GLN A 334 27.92 19.73 -37.49
CA GLN A 334 27.18 21.00 -37.38
C GLN A 334 26.83 21.36 -35.94
N ASN A 335 26.64 20.35 -35.09
CA ASN A 335 26.30 20.50 -33.67
C ASN A 335 27.51 20.32 -32.74
N GLU A 336 28.74 20.37 -33.26
CA GLU A 336 30.00 20.27 -32.51
C GLU A 336 30.16 18.97 -31.66
N VAL A 337 29.52 17.88 -32.07
CA VAL A 337 29.64 16.56 -31.43
C VAL A 337 30.98 15.93 -31.82
N LYS A 338 31.80 15.56 -30.84
CA LYS A 338 33.16 15.01 -31.06
C LYS A 338 33.24 13.50 -31.13
N MET A 339 32.31 12.83 -30.46
CA MET A 339 32.31 11.37 -30.27
C MET A 339 30.94 10.80 -30.59
N ILE A 340 30.95 9.59 -31.14
CA ILE A 340 29.78 8.82 -31.53
C ILE A 340 29.77 7.51 -30.75
N VAL A 341 28.57 7.07 -30.34
CA VAL A 341 28.36 5.78 -29.71
C VAL A 341 27.69 4.85 -30.70
N VAL A 342 28.25 3.67 -30.92
CA VAL A 342 27.59 2.61 -31.69
C VAL A 342 27.25 1.47 -30.74
N LYS A 343 25.99 1.04 -30.72
CA LYS A 343 25.53 -0.04 -29.81
C LYS A 343 24.34 -0.82 -30.35
N PRO A 344 24.21 -2.11 -30.02
CA PRO A 344 23.02 -2.89 -30.33
C PRO A 344 21.85 -2.55 -29.39
N SER A 345 20.63 -2.86 -29.83
CA SER A 345 19.36 -2.69 -29.13
C SER A 345 18.51 -3.93 -29.30
N GLY A 346 18.04 -4.48 -28.17
CA GLY A 346 17.23 -5.69 -28.11
C GLY A 346 17.43 -6.40 -26.77
N VAL A 347 16.56 -7.37 -26.47
CA VAL A 347 16.51 -8.07 -25.17
C VAL A 347 17.79 -8.84 -24.84
N MET A 348 18.56 -9.22 -25.86
CA MET A 348 19.81 -9.99 -25.70
C MET A 348 21.03 -9.11 -25.38
N TRP A 349 20.91 -7.79 -25.42
CA TRP A 349 22.02 -6.85 -25.39
C TRP A 349 22.04 -6.04 -24.09
N HIS A 350 22.70 -6.60 -23.06
CA HIS A 350 22.85 -6.04 -21.71
C HIS A 350 24.32 -5.70 -21.36
N GLY A 351 24.56 -5.04 -20.23
CA GLY A 351 25.90 -4.90 -19.64
C GLY A 351 26.94 -4.12 -20.46
N SER A 352 26.51 -3.25 -21.37
CA SER A 352 27.37 -2.56 -22.37
C SER A 352 28.04 -3.48 -23.40
N SER A 353 27.57 -4.73 -23.53
CA SER A 353 28.03 -5.64 -24.57
C SER A 353 27.76 -5.05 -25.97
N GLY A 354 28.80 -5.02 -26.80
CA GLY A 354 28.74 -4.46 -28.16
C GLY A 354 28.70 -2.92 -28.24
N VAL A 355 28.85 -2.19 -27.12
CA VAL A 355 28.96 -0.73 -27.12
C VAL A 355 30.40 -0.32 -27.51
N THR A 356 30.52 0.58 -28.47
CA THR A 356 31.81 1.14 -28.91
C THR A 356 31.73 2.66 -29.06
N PHE A 357 32.89 3.33 -28.94
CA PHE A 357 33.02 4.77 -29.04
C PHE A 357 33.97 5.13 -30.18
N HIS A 358 33.58 6.10 -31.00
CA HIS A 358 34.33 6.50 -32.20
C HIS A 358 34.41 8.02 -32.29
N TRP A 359 35.49 8.54 -32.86
CA TRP A 359 35.56 9.96 -33.18
C TRP A 359 34.62 10.29 -34.35
N THR A 360 34.06 11.50 -34.36
CA THR A 360 33.13 11.93 -35.43
C THR A 360 33.75 11.92 -36.83
N ASP A 361 35.09 11.96 -36.95
CA ASP A 361 35.81 11.86 -38.22
C ASP A 361 36.13 10.41 -38.66
N ASP A 362 35.87 9.41 -37.81
CA ASP A 362 36.09 7.99 -38.10
C ASP A 362 34.87 7.34 -38.79
N HIS A 363 34.52 7.85 -39.97
CA HIS A 363 33.40 7.32 -40.74
C HIS A 363 33.54 5.81 -41.02
N ASP A 364 34.72 5.36 -41.47
CA ASP A 364 34.95 3.98 -41.89
C ASP A 364 34.94 3.00 -40.72
N GLY A 365 35.49 3.40 -39.55
CA GLY A 365 35.43 2.63 -38.32
C GLY A 365 33.99 2.43 -37.83
N ILE A 366 33.17 3.50 -37.86
CA ILE A 366 31.76 3.44 -37.48
C ILE A 366 30.98 2.50 -38.41
N VAL A 367 31.13 2.65 -39.73
CA VAL A 367 30.44 1.80 -40.72
C VAL A 367 30.80 0.33 -40.52
N LYS A 368 32.09 0.03 -40.32
CA LYS A 368 32.55 -1.33 -40.08
C LYS A 368 31.87 -1.95 -38.85
N VAL A 369 31.86 -1.25 -37.71
CA VAL A 369 31.24 -1.77 -36.48
C VAL A 369 29.72 -1.93 -36.63
N VAL A 370 29.05 -1.02 -37.33
CA VAL A 370 27.61 -1.16 -37.61
C VAL A 370 27.33 -2.43 -38.41
N LEU A 371 28.13 -2.73 -39.44
CA LEU A 371 27.98 -3.94 -40.24
C LEU A 371 28.27 -5.21 -39.44
N GLU A 372 29.31 -5.19 -38.60
CA GLU A 372 29.64 -6.30 -37.69
C GLU A 372 28.49 -6.60 -36.72
N LEU A 373 27.89 -5.57 -36.12
CA LEU A 373 26.74 -5.73 -35.24
C LEU A 373 25.48 -6.16 -36.01
N CYS A 374 25.24 -5.62 -37.21
CA CYS A 374 24.10 -6.02 -38.06
C CYS A 374 24.13 -7.52 -38.38
N ALA A 375 25.31 -8.14 -38.44
CA ALA A 375 25.46 -9.58 -38.66
C ALA A 375 25.19 -10.44 -37.39
N LEU A 376 25.07 -9.81 -36.21
CA LEU A 376 24.88 -10.49 -34.92
C LEU A 376 23.50 -10.29 -34.31
N ILE A 377 22.78 -9.25 -34.70
CA ILE A 377 21.44 -8.93 -34.16
C ILE A 377 20.36 -9.90 -34.69
N TYR A 378 19.31 -10.12 -33.89
CA TYR A 378 18.19 -11.00 -34.27
C TYR A 378 17.07 -10.20 -34.96
N GLN A 379 16.15 -10.91 -35.62
CA GLN A 379 14.94 -10.29 -36.15
C GLN A 379 14.22 -9.50 -35.04
N GLY A 380 13.92 -8.22 -35.32
CA GLY A 380 13.30 -7.29 -34.38
C GLY A 380 14.28 -6.36 -33.65
N ASP A 381 15.57 -6.70 -33.60
CA ASP A 381 16.62 -5.90 -32.97
C ASP A 381 17.08 -4.74 -33.87
N ALA A 382 17.90 -3.84 -33.32
CA ALA A 382 18.48 -2.73 -34.06
C ALA A 382 19.95 -2.45 -33.68
N VAL A 383 20.71 -1.85 -34.60
CA VAL A 383 21.99 -1.20 -34.30
C VAL A 383 21.77 0.31 -34.27
N LEU A 384 22.27 0.95 -33.23
CA LEU A 384 22.09 2.37 -32.97
C LEU A 384 23.42 3.11 -33.13
N VAL A 385 23.38 4.21 -33.88
CA VAL A 385 24.46 5.18 -34.00
C VAL A 385 23.98 6.48 -33.37
N GLU A 386 24.63 6.87 -32.28
CA GLU A 386 24.15 7.93 -31.39
C GLU A 386 25.18 9.01 -31.09
N THR A 387 24.70 10.21 -30.76
CA THR A 387 25.57 11.27 -30.24
C THR A 387 26.08 10.90 -28.86
N PHE A 388 27.39 11.06 -28.63
CA PHE A 388 27.94 10.93 -27.29
C PHE A 388 27.53 12.13 -26.42
N ILE A 389 27.05 11.86 -25.22
CA ILE A 389 26.66 12.88 -24.26
C ILE A 389 27.75 13.01 -23.20
N GLU A 390 28.44 14.15 -23.19
CA GLU A 390 29.43 14.43 -22.14
C GLU A 390 28.76 14.58 -20.77
N THR A 391 29.24 13.81 -19.80
CA THR A 391 28.83 13.91 -18.39
C THR A 391 29.51 15.11 -17.71
N ILE A 392 28.90 15.61 -16.64
CA ILE A 392 29.50 16.65 -15.79
C ILE A 392 30.90 16.24 -15.33
N LYS A 393 31.81 17.21 -15.22
CA LYS A 393 33.19 16.96 -14.79
C LYS A 393 33.41 17.44 -13.35
N PRO A 394 34.27 16.76 -12.56
CA PRO A 394 34.59 17.20 -11.21
C PRO A 394 35.18 18.62 -11.18
N ASP A 395 34.75 19.44 -10.22
CA ASP A 395 35.38 20.75 -9.99
C ASP A 395 36.67 20.57 -9.19
N LYS A 396 37.81 20.77 -9.86
CA LYS A 396 39.16 20.63 -9.28
C LYS A 396 39.48 21.68 -8.20
N THR A 397 38.61 22.67 -7.98
CA THR A 397 38.77 23.72 -6.96
C THR A 397 38.14 23.37 -5.61
N VAL A 398 37.22 22.41 -5.57
CA VAL A 398 36.62 21.91 -4.33
C VAL A 398 37.65 21.08 -3.58
N LYS A 399 38.01 21.49 -2.34
CA LYS A 399 38.96 20.77 -1.47
C LYS A 399 38.30 19.51 -0.88
N VAL A 400 38.13 18.47 -1.69
CA VAL A 400 37.81 17.12 -1.20
C VAL A 400 39.09 16.55 -0.54
N PRO A 401 39.02 15.81 0.60
CA PRO A 401 40.20 15.28 1.27
C PRO A 401 41.10 14.52 0.29
N ARG A 402 42.42 14.76 0.36
CA ARG A 402 43.46 14.22 -0.54
C ARG A 402 43.49 12.69 -0.55
N TRP A 403 42.60 12.09 -1.33
CA TRP A 403 42.85 10.86 -2.07
C TRP A 403 42.66 11.24 -3.54
N SER A 404 43.78 11.52 -4.18
CA SER A 404 43.85 12.02 -5.55
C SER A 404 43.51 10.91 -6.53
N CYS A 405 42.27 10.86 -7.03
CA CYS A 405 42.05 10.42 -8.40
C CYS A 405 42.39 11.61 -9.30
N THR A 406 43.57 11.56 -9.92
CA THR A 406 43.98 12.38 -11.05
C THR A 406 43.32 11.96 -12.36
N GLU A 407 42.37 11.03 -12.31
CA GLU A 407 41.73 10.38 -13.46
C GLU A 407 40.32 10.91 -13.68
N ASP A 408 39.96 11.15 -14.95
CA ASP A 408 38.61 11.58 -15.33
C ASP A 408 37.63 10.46 -14.95
N CYS A 409 36.61 10.80 -14.14
CA CYS A 409 35.55 9.89 -13.70
C CYS A 409 34.24 10.19 -14.43
N ALA A 410 33.52 9.14 -14.83
CA ALA A 410 32.20 9.23 -15.44
C ALA A 410 31.11 8.95 -14.39
N VAL A 411 29.99 9.69 -14.50
CA VAL A 411 28.81 9.53 -13.66
C VAL A 411 27.64 9.06 -14.50
N ARG A 412 26.99 7.98 -14.05
CA ARG A 412 25.68 7.53 -14.55
C ARG A 412 24.68 7.64 -13.41
N LEU A 413 23.56 8.30 -13.65
CA LEU A 413 22.45 8.39 -12.70
C LEU A 413 21.44 7.29 -13.02
N ARG A 414 20.92 6.62 -12.01
CA ARG A 414 19.94 5.54 -12.15
C ARG A 414 18.72 5.88 -11.30
N SER A 415 17.53 5.74 -11.89
CA SER A 415 16.28 5.78 -11.14
C SER A 415 15.53 4.46 -11.26
N THR A 416 14.82 4.11 -10.19
CA THR A 416 13.84 3.02 -10.20
C THR A 416 12.46 3.62 -10.05
N VAL A 417 11.54 3.17 -10.91
CA VAL A 417 10.16 3.61 -10.91
C VAL A 417 9.27 2.39 -10.80
N CYS A 418 8.37 2.43 -9.84
CA CYS A 418 7.43 1.34 -9.57
C CYS A 418 6.00 1.86 -9.70
N ARG A 419 5.06 1.01 -10.10
CA ARG A 419 3.65 1.27 -9.82
C ARG A 419 3.41 1.18 -8.33
N GLY A 420 2.91 2.27 -7.76
CA GLY A 420 2.43 2.35 -6.39
C GLY A 420 0.92 2.14 -6.29
N HIS A 421 0.36 2.61 -5.18
CA HIS A 421 -1.07 2.55 -4.90
C HIS A 421 -1.93 3.16 -6.03
N ASP A 422 -3.05 2.50 -6.34
CA ASP A 422 -3.95 2.85 -7.46
C ASP A 422 -3.21 3.02 -8.80
N ASP A 423 -2.20 2.18 -9.05
CA ASP A 423 -1.40 2.18 -10.28
C ASP A 423 -0.59 3.47 -10.51
N THR A 424 -0.50 4.39 -9.53
CA THR A 424 0.27 5.64 -9.71
C THR A 424 1.77 5.36 -9.80
N PRO A 425 2.48 5.83 -10.84
CA PRO A 425 3.94 5.73 -10.91
C PRO A 425 4.65 6.47 -9.77
N VAL A 426 5.61 5.81 -9.14
CA VAL A 426 6.42 6.37 -8.05
C VAL A 426 7.88 6.09 -8.31
N THR A 427 8.68 7.15 -8.42
CA THR A 427 10.14 7.04 -8.46
C THR A 427 10.67 6.82 -7.05
N THR A 428 11.13 5.59 -6.77
CA THR A 428 11.46 5.13 -5.42
C THR A 428 12.93 5.34 -5.06
N SER A 429 13.85 5.21 -6.00
CA SER A 429 15.28 5.45 -5.80
C SER A 429 15.88 6.29 -6.93
N VAL A 430 16.89 7.09 -6.58
CA VAL A 430 17.69 7.92 -7.49
C VAL A 430 19.13 7.92 -6.97
N ASN A 431 20.04 7.24 -7.66
CA ASN A 431 21.42 7.03 -7.22
C ASN A 431 22.41 7.18 -8.38
N CYS A 432 23.64 7.57 -8.07
CA CYS A 432 24.73 7.67 -9.03
C CYS A 432 25.65 6.44 -8.95
N GLY A 433 26.01 5.89 -10.10
CA GLY A 433 27.17 5.02 -10.26
C GLY A 433 28.36 5.83 -10.78
N ILE A 434 29.50 5.72 -10.12
CA ILE A 434 30.74 6.43 -10.48
C ILE A 434 31.79 5.40 -10.91
N SER A 435 32.43 5.65 -12.05
CA SER A 435 33.55 4.84 -12.57
C SER A 435 34.58 5.71 -13.30
N PHE A 436 35.69 5.12 -13.73
CA PHE A 436 36.70 5.79 -14.55
C PHE A 436 36.24 5.92 -16.02
N VAL A 437 36.66 6.98 -16.72
CA VAL A 437 36.22 7.29 -18.11
C VAL A 437 36.69 6.24 -19.16
N GLY A 438 37.58 5.32 -18.80
CA GLY A 438 38.15 4.33 -19.71
C GLY A 438 37.19 3.24 -20.20
N GLU A 439 36.06 3.02 -19.51
CA GLU A 439 35.09 1.97 -19.84
C GLU A 439 33.63 2.46 -19.66
N PRO A 440 32.64 1.86 -20.36
CA PRO A 440 31.23 2.15 -20.11
C PRO A 440 30.83 1.95 -18.64
N VAL A 441 30.15 2.94 -18.06
CA VAL A 441 29.66 2.89 -16.68
C VAL A 441 28.45 1.95 -16.57
N ASN A 442 28.58 0.83 -15.86
CA ASN A 442 27.54 -0.20 -15.69
C ASN A 442 27.40 -0.65 -14.22
N GLY A 443 26.54 -1.65 -13.94
CA GLY A 443 26.27 -2.12 -12.57
C GLY A 443 27.52 -2.66 -11.86
N ASP A 444 28.39 -3.34 -12.59
CA ASP A 444 29.49 -4.13 -12.04
C ASP A 444 30.78 -3.33 -11.84
N ASN A 445 30.96 -2.24 -12.60
CA ASN A 445 32.17 -1.41 -12.55
C ASN A 445 31.95 -0.04 -11.89
N THR A 446 30.92 0.11 -11.05
CA THR A 446 30.59 1.39 -10.40
C THR A 446 30.58 1.35 -8.87
N ILE A 447 30.93 2.49 -8.27
CA ILE A 447 30.64 2.77 -6.87
C ILE A 447 29.29 3.50 -6.81
N CYS A 448 28.33 2.94 -6.06
CA CYS A 448 27.05 3.57 -5.81
C CYS A 448 27.18 4.73 -4.79
N GLN A 449 26.62 5.89 -5.11
CA GLN A 449 26.65 7.10 -4.29
C GLN A 449 25.33 7.87 -4.40
N PRO A 450 24.87 8.59 -3.35
CA PRO A 450 23.69 9.46 -3.46
C PRO A 450 23.89 10.60 -4.44
N LEU A 451 22.80 10.96 -5.13
CA LEU A 451 22.79 12.07 -6.08
C LEU A 451 23.36 13.37 -5.50
N LYS A 452 22.87 13.80 -4.33
CA LYS A 452 23.32 15.05 -3.68
C LYS A 452 24.83 15.04 -3.41
N THR A 453 25.36 13.93 -2.90
CA THR A 453 26.81 13.79 -2.62
C THR A 453 27.62 13.86 -3.91
N THR A 454 27.17 13.20 -4.97
CA THR A 454 27.84 13.25 -6.28
C THR A 454 27.80 14.66 -6.86
N LEU A 455 26.65 15.34 -6.85
CA LEU A 455 26.54 16.70 -7.38
C LEU A 455 27.45 17.69 -6.64
N ILE A 456 27.54 17.63 -5.31
CA ILE A 456 28.46 18.45 -4.51
C ILE A 456 29.92 18.16 -4.88
N ALA A 457 30.30 16.88 -5.01
CA ALA A 457 31.65 16.50 -5.42
C ALA A 457 32.00 16.99 -6.84
N TYR A 458 30.99 17.24 -7.67
CA TYR A 458 31.11 17.75 -9.04
C TYR A 458 30.87 19.27 -9.14
N GLY A 459 30.97 19.99 -8.01
CA GLY A 459 30.95 21.46 -7.98
C GLY A 459 29.56 22.10 -8.00
N VAL A 460 28.49 21.32 -7.82
CA VAL A 460 27.13 21.85 -7.63
C VAL A 460 26.94 22.15 -6.15
N THR A 461 27.09 23.41 -5.76
CA THR A 461 27.00 23.82 -4.34
C THR A 461 25.68 24.49 -3.97
N ASP A 462 24.82 24.78 -4.95
CA ASP A 462 23.51 25.36 -4.74
C ASP A 462 22.48 24.25 -4.43
N ASP A 463 21.97 24.24 -3.20
CA ASP A 463 20.99 23.26 -2.75
C ASP A 463 19.67 23.36 -3.55
N ASP A 464 19.25 24.56 -3.96
CA ASP A 464 18.04 24.76 -4.76
C ASP A 464 18.20 24.16 -6.17
N GLU A 465 19.40 24.27 -6.75
CA GLU A 465 19.73 23.64 -8.04
C GLU A 465 19.67 22.11 -7.94
N ILE A 466 20.22 21.53 -6.86
CA ILE A 466 20.21 20.09 -6.59
C ILE A 466 18.78 19.58 -6.41
N GLU A 467 17.99 20.24 -5.56
CA GLU A 467 16.61 19.84 -5.27
C GLU A 467 15.73 19.92 -6.52
N LYS A 468 15.89 20.99 -7.32
CA LYS A 468 15.17 21.14 -8.59
C LYS A 468 15.56 20.05 -9.58
N PHE A 469 16.85 19.70 -9.67
CA PHE A 469 17.32 18.64 -10.55
C PHE A 469 16.82 17.26 -10.12
N GLU A 470 16.89 16.94 -8.82
CA GLU A 470 16.36 15.68 -8.29
C GLU A 470 14.85 15.56 -8.55
N LYS A 471 14.11 16.65 -8.32
CA LYS A 471 12.68 16.71 -8.62
C LYS A 471 12.39 16.46 -10.10
N ASP A 472 13.09 17.13 -11.00
CA ASP A 472 12.94 16.95 -12.46
C ASP A 472 13.22 15.50 -12.88
N VAL A 473 14.27 14.88 -12.35
CA VAL A 473 14.58 13.45 -12.58
C VAL A 473 13.44 12.56 -12.09
N ARG A 474 12.94 12.80 -10.87
CA ARG A 474 11.88 11.97 -10.28
C ARG A 474 10.57 12.09 -11.05
N GLU A 475 10.16 13.30 -11.41
CA GLU A 475 8.92 13.56 -12.16
C GLU A 475 8.99 12.98 -13.58
N LYS A 476 10.09 13.21 -14.31
CA LYS A 476 10.28 12.62 -15.64
C LYS A 476 10.35 11.11 -15.61
N SER A 477 11.00 10.53 -14.60
CA SER A 477 11.07 9.07 -14.45
C SER A 477 9.67 8.48 -14.24
N ALA A 478 8.87 9.07 -13.35
CA ALA A 478 7.48 8.65 -13.13
C ALA A 478 6.63 8.79 -14.41
N ALA A 479 6.80 9.90 -15.14
CA ALA A 479 6.10 10.13 -16.41
C ALA A 479 6.47 9.10 -17.50
N VAL A 480 7.72 8.62 -17.55
CA VAL A 480 8.12 7.54 -18.48
C VAL A 480 7.28 6.29 -18.21
N LEU A 481 7.18 5.84 -16.95
CA LEU A 481 6.34 4.69 -16.61
C LEU A 481 4.86 4.97 -16.93
N GLU A 482 4.35 6.17 -16.61
CA GLU A 482 2.97 6.58 -16.96
C GLU A 482 2.70 6.47 -18.46
N SER A 483 3.66 6.89 -19.30
CA SER A 483 3.55 6.80 -20.75
C SER A 483 3.58 5.36 -21.26
N ILE A 484 4.39 4.48 -20.64
CA ILE A 484 4.37 3.03 -20.89
C ILE A 484 3.00 2.46 -20.52
N MET A 485 2.46 2.80 -19.35
CA MET A 485 1.15 2.34 -18.90
C MET A 485 0.03 2.75 -19.85
N SER A 486 0.06 4.00 -20.33
CA SER A 486 -0.89 4.50 -21.33
C SER A 486 -0.78 3.71 -22.64
N TYR A 487 0.43 3.46 -23.13
CA TYR A 487 0.61 2.63 -24.33
C TYR A 487 0.10 1.19 -24.13
N GLU A 488 0.43 0.57 -22.99
CA GLU A 488 -0.05 -0.77 -22.66
C GLU A 488 -1.57 -0.84 -22.59
N SER A 489 -2.23 0.23 -22.13
CA SER A 489 -3.69 0.28 -21.99
C SER A 489 -4.42 0.05 -23.32
N ASP A 490 -3.81 0.43 -24.44
CA ASP A 490 -4.35 0.23 -25.80
C ASP A 490 -4.05 -1.16 -26.39
N LEU A 491 -3.12 -1.92 -25.79
CA LEU A 491 -2.76 -3.26 -26.25
C LEU A 491 -3.82 -4.30 -25.90
N SER A 492 -4.07 -5.22 -26.82
CA SER A 492 -4.85 -6.42 -26.55
C SER A 492 -4.13 -7.37 -25.57
N THR A 493 -4.88 -8.26 -24.92
CA THR A 493 -4.33 -9.33 -24.07
C THR A 493 -3.22 -10.12 -24.77
N THR A 494 -3.38 -10.39 -26.07
CA THR A 494 -2.40 -11.14 -26.86
C THR A 494 -1.12 -10.34 -27.05
N GLU A 495 -1.20 -9.05 -27.31
CA GLU A 495 -0.05 -8.16 -27.46
C GLU A 495 0.70 -7.97 -26.14
N ARG A 496 -0.02 -7.85 -25.02
CA ARG A 496 0.59 -7.82 -23.67
C ARG A 496 1.22 -9.14 -23.25
N GLY A 497 0.93 -10.26 -23.93
CA GLY A 497 1.47 -11.57 -23.57
C GLY A 497 0.87 -12.20 -22.31
N GLY A 498 -0.29 -11.70 -21.85
CA GLY A 498 -0.98 -12.22 -20.66
C GLY A 498 -2.25 -11.43 -20.34
N PHE A 499 -3.23 -12.09 -19.70
CA PHE A 499 -4.55 -11.50 -19.44
C PHE A 499 -4.49 -10.31 -18.48
N LEU A 500 -3.67 -10.41 -17.43
CA LEU A 500 -3.44 -9.36 -16.44
C LEU A 500 -1.96 -8.96 -16.35
N ALA A 501 -1.22 -9.14 -17.45
CA ALA A 501 0.18 -8.74 -17.54
C ALA A 501 0.29 -7.24 -17.83
N GLN A 502 1.17 -6.57 -17.09
CA GLN A 502 1.46 -5.14 -17.23
C GLN A 502 2.81 -4.78 -16.60
N THR A 503 3.48 -3.74 -17.09
CA THR A 503 4.76 -3.32 -16.53
C THR A 503 4.55 -2.61 -15.19
N ASP A 504 5.10 -3.18 -14.11
CA ASP A 504 5.00 -2.62 -12.76
C ASP A 504 6.28 -1.98 -12.23
N VAL A 505 7.42 -2.24 -12.87
CA VAL A 505 8.72 -1.67 -12.48
C VAL A 505 9.58 -1.44 -13.71
N ILE A 506 10.28 -0.30 -13.72
CA ILE A 506 11.31 0.03 -14.71
C ILE A 506 12.51 0.69 -14.02
N GLY A 507 13.69 0.46 -14.58
CA GLY A 507 14.88 1.27 -14.37
C GLY A 507 15.03 2.30 -15.46
N ILE A 508 15.55 3.48 -15.13
CA ILE A 508 15.95 4.47 -16.12
C ILE A 508 17.36 4.93 -15.80
N ASP A 509 18.21 4.87 -16.82
CA ASP A 509 19.59 5.32 -16.73
C ASP A 509 19.78 6.64 -17.45
N PHE A 510 20.53 7.54 -16.82
CA PHE A 510 20.78 8.89 -17.30
C PHE A 510 22.27 9.22 -17.30
N VAL A 511 22.67 10.07 -18.25
CA VAL A 511 23.85 10.94 -18.09
C VAL A 511 23.37 12.27 -17.50
N ILE A 512 24.18 12.83 -16.59
CA ILE A 512 24.01 14.19 -16.09
C ILE A 512 24.89 15.13 -16.92
N THR A 513 24.31 16.12 -17.58
CA THR A 513 25.07 17.11 -18.36
C THR A 513 24.65 18.55 -18.02
N ARG A 514 25.35 19.56 -18.52
CA ARG A 514 24.95 20.98 -18.43
C ARG A 514 24.61 21.52 -19.82
N ARG A 515 23.35 21.92 -20.04
CA ARG A 515 22.91 22.62 -21.26
C ARG A 515 22.61 24.07 -20.92
N ASN A 516 23.29 25.01 -21.57
CA ASN A 516 23.18 26.45 -21.28
C ASN A 516 23.34 26.79 -19.78
N GLY A 517 24.27 26.11 -19.12
CA GLY A 517 24.54 26.29 -17.68
C GLY A 517 23.60 25.52 -16.74
N VAL A 518 22.53 24.89 -17.23
CA VAL A 518 21.54 24.20 -16.39
C VAL A 518 21.79 22.68 -16.39
N LEU A 519 21.79 22.06 -15.21
CA LEU A 519 21.84 20.60 -15.09
C LEU A 519 20.64 19.96 -15.82
N THR A 520 20.93 19.01 -16.70
CA THR A 520 19.93 18.35 -17.53
C THR A 520 20.15 16.84 -17.49
N PRO A 521 19.13 16.05 -17.11
CA PRO A 521 19.20 14.61 -17.21
C PRO A 521 18.94 14.18 -18.66
N VAL A 522 19.78 13.30 -19.20
CA VAL A 522 19.61 12.72 -20.53
C VAL A 522 19.45 11.21 -20.38
N GLY A 523 18.25 10.69 -20.66
CA GLY A 523 17.95 9.26 -20.58
C GLY A 523 18.67 8.49 -21.69
N ILE A 524 19.37 7.42 -21.29
CA ILE A 524 20.18 6.58 -22.17
C ILE A 524 19.47 5.25 -22.45
N GLU A 525 18.75 4.74 -21.44
CA GLU A 525 18.18 3.39 -21.43
C GLU A 525 17.05 3.30 -20.40
N VAL A 526 16.00 2.55 -20.75
CA VAL A 526 15.04 1.98 -19.79
C VAL A 526 15.32 0.48 -19.73
N ASN A 527 15.18 -0.14 -18.56
CA ASN A 527 15.35 -1.57 -18.39
C ASN A 527 14.32 -2.15 -17.40
N SER A 528 14.16 -3.47 -17.43
CA SER A 528 13.17 -4.19 -16.62
C SER A 528 13.76 -5.05 -15.49
N HIS A 529 15.08 -5.09 -15.33
CA HIS A 529 15.77 -6.05 -14.44
C HIS A 529 16.92 -5.43 -13.61
N ASP A 530 17.87 -4.72 -14.21
CA ASP A 530 19.04 -4.17 -13.49
C ASP A 530 18.69 -3.18 -12.36
N CYS A 531 17.50 -2.58 -12.42
CA CYS A 531 17.07 -1.58 -11.47
C CYS A 531 16.85 -2.12 -10.06
N THR A 532 16.47 -3.39 -9.90
CA THR A 532 16.21 -3.99 -8.60
C THR A 532 17.49 -4.40 -7.87
N ILE A 533 18.56 -4.72 -8.59
CA ILE A 533 19.92 -4.86 -8.02
C ILE A 533 20.37 -3.53 -7.40
N ASN A 534 20.17 -2.42 -8.13
CA ASN A 534 20.53 -1.09 -7.64
C ASN A 534 19.76 -0.71 -6.37
N CYS A 535 18.50 -1.14 -6.26
CA CYS A 535 17.71 -1.01 -5.03
C CYS A 535 18.37 -1.74 -3.85
N GLN A 536 18.86 -2.97 -4.05
CA GLN A 536 19.55 -3.72 -3.01
C GLN A 536 20.88 -3.07 -2.58
N ILE A 537 21.72 -2.67 -3.54
CA ILE A 537 22.98 -1.97 -3.25
C ILE A 537 22.71 -0.71 -2.43
N PHE A 538 21.70 0.06 -2.83
CA PHE A 538 21.29 1.27 -2.14
C PHE A 538 20.82 0.98 -0.71
N GLU A 539 19.95 0.00 -0.50
CA GLU A 539 19.46 -0.33 0.84
C GLU A 539 20.56 -0.90 1.76
N ASN A 540 21.56 -1.59 1.20
CA ASN A 540 22.74 -2.04 1.96
C ASN A 540 23.62 -0.85 2.41
N LEU A 541 23.79 0.17 1.56
CA LEU A 541 24.47 1.41 1.93
C LEU A 541 23.67 2.23 2.96
N TYR A 542 22.34 2.10 2.95
CA TYR A 542 21.43 2.81 3.84
C TYR A 542 20.49 1.84 4.58
N PRO A 543 20.96 1.06 5.57
CA PRO A 543 20.14 0.04 6.22
C PRO A 543 18.86 0.57 6.88
N LYS A 544 18.84 1.85 7.27
CA LYS A 544 17.65 2.53 7.80
C LYS A 544 16.54 2.75 6.76
N MET A 545 16.87 2.62 5.48
CA MET A 545 15.98 2.79 4.33
C MET A 545 15.57 1.45 3.71
N MET A 546 15.91 0.32 4.34
CA MET A 546 15.54 -1.01 3.85
C MET A 546 14.03 -1.11 3.59
N GLY A 547 13.68 -1.68 2.44
CA GLY A 547 12.32 -1.81 1.92
C GLY A 547 11.72 -0.56 1.29
N THR A 548 12.33 0.62 1.41
CA THR A 548 11.75 1.86 0.85
C THR A 548 11.88 1.95 -0.67
N SER A 549 12.93 1.35 -1.24
CA SER A 549 13.18 1.41 -2.69
C SER A 549 12.22 0.53 -3.51
N VAL A 550 11.59 -0.45 -2.87
CA VAL A 550 10.65 -1.40 -3.49
C VAL A 550 9.29 -1.44 -2.80
N GLY A 551 9.09 -0.68 -1.74
CA GLY A 551 7.87 -0.68 -0.92
C GLY A 551 6.57 -0.47 -1.71
N PRO A 552 6.50 0.55 -2.60
CA PRO A 552 5.33 0.74 -3.47
C PRO A 552 5.06 -0.45 -4.40
N LEU A 553 6.12 -1.07 -4.94
CA LEU A 553 5.98 -2.25 -5.79
C LEU A 553 5.39 -3.43 -5.01
N VAL A 554 5.98 -3.78 -3.86
CA VAL A 554 5.51 -4.89 -3.01
C VAL A 554 4.06 -4.68 -2.58
N GLU A 555 3.69 -3.45 -2.27
CA GLU A 555 2.32 -3.08 -1.94
C GLU A 555 1.34 -3.28 -3.10
N THR A 556 1.75 -2.92 -4.33
CA THR A 556 0.98 -3.21 -5.54
C THR A 556 0.80 -4.72 -5.72
N MET A 557 1.86 -5.52 -5.51
CA MET A 557 1.78 -6.98 -5.57
C MET A 557 0.75 -7.54 -4.58
N ILE A 558 0.80 -7.08 -3.33
CA ILE A 558 -0.12 -7.50 -2.26
C ILE A 558 -1.56 -7.10 -2.59
N THR A 559 -1.78 -5.84 -2.96
CA THR A 559 -3.12 -5.28 -3.25
C THR A 559 -3.79 -5.99 -4.42
N ARG A 560 -3.06 -6.21 -5.51
CA ARG A 560 -3.58 -6.93 -6.68
C ARG A 560 -3.81 -8.41 -6.39
N SER A 561 -2.92 -9.04 -5.62
CA SER A 561 -3.12 -10.40 -5.15
C SER A 561 -4.41 -10.53 -4.33
N GLN A 562 -4.65 -9.60 -3.40
CA GLN A 562 -5.87 -9.54 -2.59
C GLN A 562 -7.13 -9.37 -3.45
N LYS A 563 -7.13 -8.39 -4.37
CA LYS A 563 -8.24 -8.19 -5.32
C LYS A 563 -8.51 -9.42 -6.18
N PHE A 564 -7.46 -10.00 -6.78
CA PHE A 564 -7.55 -11.21 -7.59
C PHE A 564 -8.19 -12.37 -6.82
N PHE A 565 -7.86 -12.49 -5.54
CA PHE A 565 -8.38 -13.52 -4.68
C PHE A 565 -9.90 -13.39 -4.40
N MET A 566 -10.41 -12.16 -4.44
CA MET A 566 -11.82 -11.83 -4.23
C MET A 566 -12.68 -12.00 -5.48
N VAL A 567 -12.07 -12.11 -6.68
CA VAL A 567 -12.78 -12.29 -7.95
C VAL A 567 -13.67 -13.54 -7.89
N GLY A 568 -14.95 -13.36 -8.17
CA GLY A 568 -15.95 -14.42 -8.26
C GLY A 568 -16.50 -14.91 -6.91
N LYS A 569 -15.97 -14.44 -5.77
CA LYS A 569 -16.49 -14.78 -4.44
C LYS A 569 -17.94 -14.31 -4.31
N ARG A 570 -18.82 -15.17 -3.80
CA ARG A 570 -20.24 -14.85 -3.59
C ARG A 570 -20.48 -14.44 -2.14
N VAL A 571 -20.81 -13.18 -1.91
CA VAL A 571 -20.99 -12.63 -0.56
C VAL A 571 -22.44 -12.24 -0.34
N LEU A 572 -23.02 -12.73 0.75
CA LEU A 572 -24.35 -12.32 1.20
C LEU A 572 -24.26 -10.97 1.92
N VAL A 573 -25.02 -9.99 1.45
CA VAL A 573 -25.20 -8.70 2.12
C VAL A 573 -26.63 -8.59 2.62
N VAL A 574 -26.80 -8.29 3.91
CA VAL A 574 -28.11 -8.24 4.57
C VAL A 574 -28.52 -6.78 4.80
N GLY A 575 -29.52 -6.31 4.06
CA GLY A 575 -29.93 -4.91 4.06
C GLY A 575 -29.00 -4.02 3.22
N ALA A 576 -29.60 -3.29 2.30
CA ALA A 576 -28.89 -2.38 1.41
C ALA A 576 -28.63 -1.01 2.05
N GLY A 577 -29.41 -0.63 3.06
CA GLY A 577 -29.37 0.71 3.67
C GLY A 577 -29.89 1.79 2.72
N GLY A 578 -29.62 3.06 3.03
CA GLY A 578 -29.99 4.19 2.17
C GLY A 578 -29.01 4.46 1.03
N TYR A 579 -29.23 5.56 0.29
CA TYR A 579 -28.36 6.00 -0.81
C TYR A 579 -26.89 6.18 -0.40
N SER A 580 -26.60 6.50 0.87
CA SER A 580 -25.25 6.56 1.45
C SER A 580 -24.44 5.26 1.33
N LYS A 581 -25.04 4.16 0.88
CA LYS A 581 -24.39 2.87 0.64
C LYS A 581 -24.24 2.52 -0.85
N HIS A 582 -24.66 3.41 -1.76
CA HIS A 582 -24.59 3.21 -3.20
C HIS A 582 -23.17 2.85 -3.69
N PHE A 583 -22.12 3.44 -3.12
CA PHE A 583 -20.73 3.17 -3.51
C PHE A 583 -20.29 1.70 -3.36
N ILE A 584 -21.00 0.90 -2.58
CA ILE A 584 -20.63 -0.48 -2.23
C ILE A 584 -20.77 -1.40 -3.45
N TRP A 585 -21.86 -1.23 -4.19
CA TRP A 585 -22.25 -2.11 -5.29
C TRP A 585 -21.30 -2.01 -6.49
N PRO A 586 -21.00 -0.81 -7.05
CA PRO A 586 -20.02 -0.69 -8.12
C PRO A 586 -18.59 -1.06 -7.65
N ALA A 587 -18.21 -0.76 -6.41
CA ALA A 587 -16.90 -1.15 -5.89
C ALA A 587 -16.74 -2.67 -5.76
N ALA A 588 -17.79 -3.39 -5.35
CA ALA A 588 -17.78 -4.85 -5.33
C ALA A 588 -17.69 -5.43 -6.75
N GLN A 589 -18.41 -4.84 -7.71
CA GLN A 589 -18.33 -5.23 -9.13
C GLN A 589 -16.94 -5.00 -9.74
N GLU A 590 -16.28 -3.88 -9.43
CA GLU A 590 -14.93 -3.55 -9.90
C GLU A 590 -13.91 -4.64 -9.51
N VAL A 591 -14.03 -5.18 -8.29
CA VAL A 591 -13.21 -6.29 -7.81
C VAL A 591 -13.68 -7.64 -8.37
N GLY A 592 -14.90 -7.72 -8.91
CA GLY A 592 -15.51 -8.96 -9.41
C GLY A 592 -16.19 -9.80 -8.31
N ILE A 593 -16.51 -9.20 -7.15
CA ILE A 593 -17.26 -9.84 -6.08
C ILE A 593 -18.74 -9.96 -6.48
N LYS A 594 -19.32 -11.13 -6.30
CA LYS A 594 -20.72 -11.42 -6.62
C LYS A 594 -21.60 -11.20 -5.39
N VAL A 595 -22.25 -10.05 -5.32
CA VAL A 595 -23.14 -9.70 -4.19
C VAL A 595 -24.49 -10.40 -4.33
N VAL A 596 -24.86 -11.16 -3.31
CA VAL A 596 -26.22 -11.66 -3.09
C VAL A 596 -26.86 -10.75 -2.04
N LEU A 597 -27.80 -9.92 -2.43
CA LEU A 597 -28.44 -8.95 -1.54
C LEU A 597 -29.79 -9.49 -1.05
N ILE A 598 -29.99 -9.47 0.27
CA ILE A 598 -31.29 -9.66 0.90
C ILE A 598 -31.83 -8.30 1.33
N GLU A 599 -33.01 -7.95 0.84
CA GLU A 599 -33.60 -6.62 1.07
C GLU A 599 -35.12 -6.70 1.30
N SER A 600 -35.61 -5.90 2.24
CA SER A 600 -37.03 -5.75 2.58
C SER A 600 -37.78 -4.93 1.54
N ASN A 601 -37.16 -3.89 0.97
CA ASN A 601 -37.77 -3.11 -0.11
C ASN A 601 -37.62 -3.80 -1.48
N PRO A 602 -38.67 -4.32 -2.12
CA PRO A 602 -38.57 -5.00 -3.42
C PRO A 602 -38.19 -4.08 -4.59
N ASN A 603 -38.26 -2.76 -4.39
CA ASN A 603 -37.95 -1.72 -5.39
C ASN A 603 -36.68 -0.94 -5.01
N HIS A 604 -35.80 -1.50 -4.19
CA HIS A 604 -34.56 -0.85 -3.79
C HIS A 604 -33.64 -0.58 -5.00
N PHE A 605 -32.96 0.57 -5.05
CA PHE A 605 -32.11 0.97 -6.19
C PHE A 605 -31.00 -0.05 -6.49
N ALA A 606 -30.41 -0.63 -5.44
CA ALA A 606 -29.35 -1.62 -5.55
C ALA A 606 -29.75 -2.94 -6.25
N LYS A 607 -31.05 -3.17 -6.52
CA LYS A 607 -31.55 -4.41 -7.13
C LYS A 607 -30.88 -4.72 -8.47
N ASP A 608 -30.65 -3.72 -9.29
CA ASP A 608 -30.06 -3.88 -10.63
C ASP A 608 -28.52 -3.77 -10.61
N GLU A 609 -27.93 -3.50 -9.43
CA GLU A 609 -26.49 -3.33 -9.23
C GLU A 609 -25.82 -4.54 -8.53
N VAL A 610 -26.60 -5.54 -8.14
CA VAL A 610 -26.10 -6.75 -7.46
C VAL A 610 -26.21 -7.99 -8.34
N SER A 611 -25.47 -9.05 -8.01
CA SER A 611 -25.49 -10.29 -8.80
C SER A 611 -26.79 -11.08 -8.60
N ASP A 612 -27.31 -11.11 -7.38
CA ASP A 612 -28.58 -11.76 -7.05
C ASP A 612 -29.34 -10.88 -6.05
N PHE A 613 -30.61 -10.60 -6.32
CA PHE A 613 -31.48 -9.85 -5.42
C PHE A 613 -32.58 -10.76 -4.86
N ILE A 614 -32.69 -10.81 -3.53
CA ILE A 614 -33.67 -11.62 -2.82
C ILE A 614 -34.53 -10.69 -1.96
N HIS A 615 -35.77 -10.50 -2.38
CA HIS A 615 -36.76 -9.82 -1.54
C HIS A 615 -37.19 -10.71 -0.38
N PHE A 616 -37.01 -10.21 0.84
CA PHE A 616 -37.52 -10.82 2.07
C PHE A 616 -37.77 -9.71 3.08
N ASP A 617 -39.01 -9.56 3.55
CA ASP A 617 -39.33 -8.59 4.59
C ASP A 617 -38.77 -9.06 5.94
N PHE A 618 -37.73 -8.38 6.41
CA PHE A 618 -37.11 -8.57 7.72
C PHE A 618 -37.25 -7.30 8.60
N SER A 619 -38.17 -6.39 8.26
CA SER A 619 -38.31 -5.08 8.94
C SER A 619 -38.63 -5.16 10.44
N ASP A 620 -39.14 -6.30 10.92
CA ASP A 620 -39.38 -6.57 12.34
C ASP A 620 -38.22 -7.35 12.96
N HIS A 621 -37.22 -6.63 13.47
CA HIS A 621 -36.03 -7.24 14.06
C HIS A 621 -36.28 -7.98 15.38
N THR A 622 -37.47 -7.88 15.99
CA THR A 622 -37.87 -8.78 17.10
C THR A 622 -38.00 -10.25 16.66
N GLN A 623 -38.11 -10.49 15.35
CA GLN A 623 -38.26 -11.81 14.74
C GLN A 623 -36.99 -12.31 14.04
N ASP A 624 -35.82 -11.71 14.29
CA ASP A 624 -34.56 -12.02 13.60
C ASP A 624 -34.17 -13.51 13.64
N ASP A 625 -34.50 -14.24 14.71
CA ASP A 625 -34.30 -15.71 14.77
C ASP A 625 -35.10 -16.45 13.70
N GLN A 626 -36.36 -16.04 13.50
CA GLN A 626 -37.23 -16.61 12.49
C GLN A 626 -36.82 -16.16 11.09
N HIS A 627 -36.46 -14.89 10.93
CA HIS A 627 -35.97 -14.32 9.68
C HIS A 627 -34.70 -15.05 9.21
N ALA A 628 -33.69 -15.17 10.07
CA ALA A 628 -32.45 -15.89 9.79
C ALA A 628 -32.73 -17.34 9.34
N THR A 629 -33.65 -18.04 10.03
CA THR A 629 -34.03 -19.42 9.69
C THR A 629 -34.71 -19.51 8.31
N LYS A 630 -35.62 -18.58 7.99
CA LYS A 630 -36.33 -18.54 6.70
C LYS A 630 -35.37 -18.19 5.55
N ILE A 631 -34.53 -17.18 5.76
CA ILE A 631 -33.48 -16.77 4.81
C ILE A 631 -32.51 -17.94 4.55
N TYR A 632 -32.03 -18.60 5.59
CA TYR A 632 -31.17 -19.77 5.47
C TYR A 632 -31.81 -20.87 4.61
N LYS A 633 -33.09 -21.19 4.87
CA LYS A 633 -33.85 -22.16 4.07
C LYS A 633 -33.97 -21.73 2.61
N LEU A 634 -34.15 -20.43 2.35
CA LEU A 634 -34.23 -19.88 1.00
C LEU A 634 -32.90 -20.03 0.24
N ILE A 635 -31.78 -19.67 0.88
CA ILE A 635 -30.41 -19.83 0.35
C ILE A 635 -30.15 -21.30 0.00
N LYS A 636 -30.46 -22.23 0.93
CA LYS A 636 -30.29 -23.67 0.72
C LYS A 636 -31.18 -24.21 -0.40
N LYS A 637 -32.45 -23.80 -0.45
CA LYS A 637 -33.41 -24.20 -1.49
C LYS A 637 -32.93 -23.78 -2.89
N ASN A 638 -32.38 -22.57 -2.99
CA ASN A 638 -31.85 -22.03 -4.24
C ASN A 638 -30.42 -22.52 -4.56
N LYS A 639 -29.85 -23.38 -3.71
CA LYS A 639 -28.48 -23.94 -3.87
C LYS A 639 -27.41 -22.86 -4.05
N ILE A 640 -27.59 -21.72 -3.40
CA ILE A 640 -26.62 -20.62 -3.46
C ILE A 640 -25.45 -20.99 -2.54
N LYS A 641 -24.26 -21.14 -3.13
CA LYS A 641 -23.01 -21.29 -2.39
C LYS A 641 -22.48 -19.89 -2.08
N LEU A 642 -22.27 -19.62 -0.79
CA LEU A 642 -21.76 -18.35 -0.29
C LEU A 642 -20.36 -18.57 0.27
N ASP A 643 -19.48 -17.61 0.00
CA ASP A 643 -18.12 -17.55 0.52
C ASP A 643 -18.02 -16.62 1.73
N GLY A 644 -18.94 -15.66 1.88
CA GLY A 644 -19.00 -14.74 3.02
C GLY A 644 -20.40 -14.17 3.27
N CYS A 645 -20.59 -13.55 4.45
CA CYS A 645 -21.84 -12.89 4.85
C CYS A 645 -21.53 -11.68 5.75
N LEU A 646 -22.15 -10.53 5.47
CA LEU A 646 -21.97 -9.30 6.24
C LEU A 646 -23.14 -8.32 6.05
N THR A 647 -23.07 -7.17 6.74
CA THR A 647 -23.94 -6.01 6.51
C THR A 647 -23.13 -4.72 6.67
N PHE A 648 -23.57 -3.67 5.97
CA PHE A 648 -23.12 -2.29 6.17
C PHE A 648 -24.20 -1.41 6.79
N TRP A 649 -25.36 -2.00 7.10
CA TRP A 649 -26.50 -1.35 7.73
C TRP A 649 -26.60 -1.76 9.21
N GLU A 650 -26.65 -0.75 10.09
CA GLU A 650 -26.58 -0.92 11.55
C GLU A 650 -27.66 -1.88 12.08
N ASP A 651 -28.91 -1.71 11.64
CA ASP A 651 -30.03 -2.49 12.18
C ASP A 651 -29.95 -3.98 11.80
N CYS A 652 -29.24 -4.30 10.71
CA CYS A 652 -29.07 -5.66 10.22
C CYS A 652 -27.89 -6.39 10.88
N VAL A 653 -27.09 -5.75 11.73
CA VAL A 653 -25.88 -6.36 12.33
C VAL A 653 -26.21 -7.64 13.11
N PRO A 654 -27.25 -7.68 13.98
CA PRO A 654 -27.65 -8.92 14.66
C PRO A 654 -28.12 -10.02 13.69
N LEU A 655 -28.94 -9.69 12.69
CA LEU A 655 -29.44 -10.64 11.70
C LEU A 655 -28.30 -11.25 10.86
N ALA A 656 -27.34 -10.43 10.43
CA ALA A 656 -26.17 -10.89 9.69
C ALA A 656 -25.32 -11.85 10.55
N ALA A 657 -25.10 -11.55 11.83
CA ALA A 657 -24.36 -12.44 12.74
C ALA A 657 -25.05 -13.80 12.92
N LYS A 658 -26.38 -13.83 13.01
CA LYS A 658 -27.18 -15.07 13.03
C LYS A 658 -27.02 -15.88 11.75
N LEU A 659 -27.04 -15.21 10.59
CA LEU A 659 -26.84 -15.86 9.31
C LEU A 659 -25.42 -16.41 9.16
N CYS A 660 -24.38 -15.68 9.59
CA CYS A 660 -23.02 -16.21 9.66
C CYS A 660 -22.95 -17.49 10.49
N HIS A 661 -23.61 -17.53 11.65
CA HIS A 661 -23.67 -18.72 12.50
C HIS A 661 -24.34 -19.91 11.79
N LEU A 662 -25.54 -19.71 11.23
CA LEU A 662 -26.29 -20.76 10.53
C LEU A 662 -25.60 -21.26 9.25
N LEU A 663 -24.86 -20.38 8.56
CA LEU A 663 -24.13 -20.69 7.33
C LEU A 663 -22.72 -21.23 7.57
N HIS A 664 -22.25 -21.23 8.83
CA HIS A 664 -20.86 -21.55 9.21
C HIS A 664 -19.83 -20.63 8.52
N LEU A 665 -20.16 -19.35 8.40
CA LEU A 665 -19.30 -18.32 7.81
C LEU A 665 -18.65 -17.46 8.90
N PRO A 666 -17.50 -16.84 8.61
CA PRO A 666 -16.88 -15.85 9.49
C PRO A 666 -17.83 -14.68 9.78
N GLY A 667 -17.73 -14.13 10.99
CA GLY A 667 -18.50 -12.99 11.45
C GLY A 667 -18.42 -12.79 12.96
N SER A 668 -19.10 -11.76 13.45
CA SER A 668 -19.30 -11.52 14.89
C SER A 668 -20.14 -12.61 15.54
N THR A 669 -20.01 -12.76 16.87
CA THR A 669 -20.92 -13.65 17.60
C THR A 669 -22.32 -13.05 17.68
N GLU A 670 -23.37 -13.89 17.69
CA GLU A 670 -24.75 -13.39 17.81
C GLU A 670 -24.96 -12.54 19.07
N LYS A 671 -24.44 -13.01 20.21
CA LYS A 671 -24.51 -12.27 21.47
C LYS A 671 -23.77 -10.94 21.38
N GLY A 672 -22.60 -10.92 20.74
CA GLY A 672 -21.82 -9.70 20.58
C GLY A 672 -22.47 -8.68 19.67
N ALA A 673 -23.04 -9.12 18.55
CA ALA A 673 -23.77 -8.25 17.64
C ALA A 673 -25.02 -7.63 18.33
N LEU A 674 -25.75 -8.44 19.10
CA LEU A 674 -26.89 -7.95 19.89
C LEU A 674 -26.46 -6.97 20.99
N SER A 675 -25.40 -7.28 21.73
CA SER A 675 -24.88 -6.38 22.76
C SER A 675 -24.32 -5.09 22.19
N ALA A 676 -23.65 -5.10 21.04
CA ALA A 676 -23.18 -3.89 20.37
C ALA A 676 -24.34 -2.97 19.98
N LYS A 677 -25.45 -3.54 19.48
CA LYS A 677 -26.65 -2.79 19.09
C LYS A 677 -27.41 -2.19 20.28
N ASN A 678 -27.21 -2.69 21.50
CA ASN A 678 -27.82 -2.17 22.72
C ASN A 678 -26.78 -1.42 23.58
N LYS A 679 -26.90 -0.10 23.69
CA LYS A 679 -25.90 0.75 24.35
C LYS A 679 -25.70 0.41 25.83
N SER A 680 -26.75 0.12 26.58
CA SER A 680 -26.63 -0.33 27.99
C SER A 680 -25.94 -1.68 28.13
N ASP A 681 -26.25 -2.64 27.27
CA ASP A 681 -25.60 -3.96 27.28
C ASP A 681 -24.13 -3.85 26.86
N THR A 682 -23.81 -2.98 25.90
CA THR A 682 -22.42 -2.66 25.52
C THR A 682 -21.62 -2.24 26.76
N LEU A 683 -22.09 -1.22 27.48
CA LEU A 683 -21.43 -0.74 28.70
C LEU A 683 -21.38 -1.81 29.79
N ALA A 684 -22.45 -2.59 29.96
CA ALA A 684 -22.51 -3.66 30.94
C ALA A 684 -21.49 -4.78 30.67
N VAL A 685 -21.33 -5.19 29.42
CA VAL A 685 -20.37 -6.25 29.02
C VAL A 685 -18.94 -5.73 29.18
N VAL A 686 -18.63 -4.55 28.63
CA VAL A 686 -17.29 -3.95 28.72
C VAL A 686 -16.87 -3.76 30.18
N ARG A 687 -17.79 -3.39 31.08
CA ARG A 687 -17.53 -3.23 32.52
C ARG A 687 -17.25 -4.54 33.26
N LYS A 688 -17.76 -5.67 32.76
CA LYS A 688 -17.78 -6.97 33.47
C LYS A 688 -16.59 -7.88 33.19
N ARG A 689 -15.59 -7.45 32.40
CA ARG A 689 -14.42 -8.28 32.06
C ARG A 689 -13.79 -8.91 33.32
N THR A 690 -13.78 -10.24 33.36
CA THR A 690 -13.33 -11.02 34.53
C THR A 690 -11.91 -11.55 34.42
N ALA A 691 -11.26 -11.43 33.25
CA ALA A 691 -9.92 -11.96 33.02
C ALA A 691 -8.84 -10.91 33.28
N ASP A 692 -7.93 -11.25 34.19
CA ASP A 692 -6.79 -10.42 34.59
C ASP A 692 -5.60 -10.66 33.66
N ILE A 693 -5.52 -9.86 32.59
CA ILE A 693 -4.37 -9.85 31.69
C ILE A 693 -3.55 -8.58 31.98
N PRO A 694 -2.39 -8.66 32.65
CA PRO A 694 -1.70 -7.50 33.22
C PRO A 694 -1.08 -6.54 32.20
N HIS A 695 -1.01 -6.91 30.92
CA HIS A 695 -0.38 -6.08 29.88
C HIS A 695 -1.34 -5.08 29.18
N TRP A 696 -2.61 -5.03 29.58
CA TRP A 696 -3.56 -4.03 29.08
C TRP A 696 -4.37 -3.37 30.21
N PRO A 697 -4.92 -2.15 29.99
CA PRO A 697 -5.83 -1.55 30.95
C PRO A 697 -7.10 -2.39 31.16
N ARG A 698 -7.76 -2.15 32.29
CA ARG A 698 -9.05 -2.79 32.61
C ARG A 698 -10.16 -2.10 31.86
N THR A 699 -11.03 -2.87 31.21
CA THR A 699 -12.07 -2.33 30.32
C THR A 699 -13.13 -1.50 31.03
N TYR A 700 -13.38 -1.74 32.33
CA TYR A 700 -14.28 -0.90 33.12
C TYR A 700 -13.79 0.57 33.23
N LEU A 701 -12.50 0.84 33.00
CA LEU A 701 -11.96 2.20 33.01
C LEU A 701 -12.48 3.03 31.83
N TYR A 702 -12.89 2.38 30.74
CA TYR A 702 -13.46 3.04 29.56
C TYR A 702 -14.94 3.34 29.72
N THR A 703 -15.62 2.75 30.71
CA THR A 703 -17.06 2.93 30.89
C THR A 703 -17.36 4.02 31.91
N SER A 704 -18.39 4.82 31.64
CA SER A 704 -18.97 5.76 32.60
C SER A 704 -20.28 5.22 33.16
N TRP A 705 -20.86 5.91 34.14
CA TRP A 705 -22.14 5.47 34.70
C TRP A 705 -23.27 5.62 33.69
N PHE A 706 -24.20 4.67 33.73
CA PHE A 706 -25.40 4.65 32.90
C PHE A 706 -26.56 3.97 33.64
N SER A 707 -27.79 4.21 33.18
CA SER A 707 -28.99 3.50 33.58
C SER A 707 -29.99 3.41 32.42
N PRO A 708 -30.52 2.21 32.11
CA PRO A 708 -31.71 2.08 31.26
C PRO A 708 -32.90 2.80 31.90
N LEU A 709 -33.80 3.36 31.07
CA LEU A 709 -35.04 4.02 31.47
C LEU A 709 -36.24 3.22 30.94
N ARG A 710 -36.74 2.28 31.72
CA ARG A 710 -37.86 1.39 31.34
C ARG A 710 -39.19 1.85 31.92
N SER A 711 -39.15 2.67 32.97
CA SER A 711 -40.30 3.11 33.74
C SER A 711 -40.06 4.46 34.40
N GLN A 712 -41.13 5.10 34.89
CA GLN A 712 -41.04 6.33 35.67
C GLN A 712 -40.21 6.15 36.96
N ALA A 713 -40.24 4.97 37.57
CA ALA A 713 -39.44 4.67 38.76
C ALA A 713 -37.93 4.74 38.47
N ASP A 714 -37.50 4.45 37.24
CA ASP A 714 -36.09 4.55 36.84
C ASP A 714 -35.63 6.01 36.83
N ILE A 715 -36.50 6.94 36.42
CA ILE A 715 -36.23 8.39 36.45
C ILE A 715 -35.97 8.86 37.89
N GLU A 716 -36.84 8.49 38.83
CA GLU A 716 -36.67 8.84 40.25
C GLU A 716 -35.38 8.23 40.84
N ASN A 717 -35.02 7.02 40.42
CA ASN A 717 -33.79 6.37 40.86
C ASN A 717 -32.54 7.08 40.32
N VAL A 718 -32.56 7.52 39.06
CA VAL A 718 -31.49 8.30 38.44
C VAL A 718 -31.28 9.61 39.20
N GLN A 719 -32.36 10.34 39.51
CA GLN A 719 -32.31 11.60 40.27
C GLN A 719 -31.64 11.44 41.63
N LYS A 720 -31.86 10.31 42.31
CA LYS A 720 -31.22 9.99 43.60
C LYS A 720 -29.76 9.56 43.44
N ALA A 721 -29.43 8.91 42.33
CA ALA A 721 -28.14 8.26 42.12
C ALA A 721 -27.06 9.18 41.51
N ARG A 722 -27.43 10.21 40.73
CA ARG A 722 -26.48 11.00 39.94
C ARG A 722 -26.79 12.50 39.89
N LYS A 723 -25.73 13.25 39.61
CA LYS A 723 -25.78 14.70 39.38
C LYS A 723 -25.91 14.98 37.89
N PHE A 724 -26.59 16.07 37.58
CA PHE A 724 -26.74 16.61 36.24
C PHE A 724 -25.56 17.51 35.86
N PRO A 725 -25.30 17.74 34.56
CA PRO A 725 -26.08 17.28 33.40
C PRO A 725 -25.82 15.82 33.02
N LEU A 726 -26.81 15.19 32.38
CA LEU A 726 -26.75 13.83 31.86
C LEU A 726 -27.12 13.81 30.37
N ILE A 727 -26.76 12.73 29.67
CA ILE A 727 -27.20 12.46 28.30
C ILE A 727 -28.29 11.41 28.32
N MET A 728 -29.43 11.70 27.72
CA MET A 728 -30.48 10.73 27.44
C MET A 728 -30.45 10.37 25.96
N LYS A 729 -30.54 9.07 25.63
CA LYS A 729 -30.50 8.56 24.25
C LYS A 729 -31.27 7.25 24.09
N LEU A 730 -31.64 6.91 22.87
CA LEU A 730 -32.27 5.62 22.54
C LEU A 730 -31.26 4.47 22.65
N GLU A 731 -31.67 3.36 23.27
CA GLU A 731 -30.83 2.15 23.46
C GLU A 731 -30.32 1.58 22.13
N TYR A 732 -31.19 1.56 21.11
CA TYR A 732 -30.95 0.95 19.80
C TYR A 732 -30.80 1.97 18.66
N GLY A 733 -30.89 3.27 18.95
CA GLY A 733 -30.88 4.32 17.94
C GLY A 733 -29.51 4.54 17.29
N SER A 734 -29.46 5.29 16.19
CA SER A 734 -28.24 5.69 15.47
C SER A 734 -28.32 7.16 15.03
N SER A 735 -27.23 7.69 14.45
CA SER A 735 -27.18 9.04 13.86
C SER A 735 -27.52 10.19 14.83
N ALA A 736 -27.22 10.01 16.12
CA ALA A 736 -27.64 10.92 17.19
C ALA A 736 -29.16 11.14 17.32
N VAL A 737 -30.00 10.33 16.67
CA VAL A 737 -31.46 10.41 16.79
C VAL A 737 -31.88 10.23 18.25
N GLY A 738 -32.60 11.21 18.79
CA GLY A 738 -33.10 11.19 20.16
C GLY A 738 -32.03 11.41 21.25
N VAL A 739 -30.80 11.81 20.89
CA VAL A 739 -29.77 12.17 21.87
C VAL A 739 -30.01 13.58 22.39
N THR A 740 -30.14 13.74 23.71
CA THR A 740 -30.39 15.04 24.31
C THR A 740 -29.66 15.23 25.65
N LEU A 741 -29.25 16.47 25.92
CA LEU A 741 -28.65 16.88 27.18
C LEU A 741 -29.76 17.28 28.15
N VAL A 742 -29.87 16.57 29.26
CA VAL A 742 -30.80 16.91 30.33
C VAL A 742 -30.04 17.57 31.48
N ARG A 743 -30.40 18.82 31.81
CA ARG A 743 -29.68 19.63 32.81
C ARG A 743 -30.25 19.48 34.22
N ASN A 744 -31.45 18.93 34.34
CA ASN A 744 -32.14 18.71 35.60
C ASN A 744 -33.19 17.60 35.44
N ALA A 745 -33.81 17.26 36.56
CA ALA A 745 -34.85 16.23 36.69
C ALA A 745 -36.08 16.51 35.81
N ASP A 746 -36.52 17.76 35.76
CA ASP A 746 -37.74 18.17 35.06
C ASP A 746 -37.55 18.05 33.54
N GLU A 747 -36.42 18.53 33.01
CA GLU A 747 -36.05 18.37 31.59
C GLU A 747 -35.97 16.89 31.18
N MET A 748 -35.44 16.03 32.06
CA MET A 748 -35.36 14.59 31.80
C MET A 748 -36.75 13.96 31.71
N GLU A 749 -37.66 14.31 32.62
CA GLU A 749 -39.03 13.79 32.61
C GLU A 749 -39.83 14.30 31.40
N GLU A 750 -39.69 15.58 31.06
CA GLU A 750 -40.33 16.19 29.88
C GLU A 750 -39.87 15.48 28.61
N LYS A 751 -38.56 15.36 28.40
CA LYS A 751 -37.99 14.72 27.21
C LYS A 751 -38.30 13.22 27.14
N TYR A 752 -38.33 12.53 28.26
CA TYR A 752 -38.72 11.12 28.30
C TYR A 752 -40.16 10.94 27.80
N LYS A 753 -41.10 11.78 28.24
CA LYS A 753 -42.49 11.76 27.76
C LYS A 753 -42.56 12.13 26.28
N GLU A 754 -41.88 13.19 25.86
CA GLU A 754 -41.85 13.63 24.46
C GLU A 754 -41.39 12.51 23.51
N ILE A 755 -40.24 11.88 23.79
CA ILE A 755 -39.70 10.83 22.92
C ILE A 755 -40.59 9.58 22.97
N ARG A 756 -41.08 9.18 24.15
CA ARG A 756 -41.98 8.04 24.28
C ARG A 756 -43.29 8.25 23.52
N ASP A 757 -43.85 9.45 23.58
CA ASP A 757 -45.14 9.77 22.95
C ASP A 757 -44.98 9.99 21.43
N ALA A 758 -43.80 10.43 20.98
CA ALA A 758 -43.45 10.58 19.56
C ALA A 758 -43.08 9.26 18.87
N VAL A 759 -42.55 8.28 19.60
CA VAL A 759 -42.14 6.97 19.07
C VAL A 759 -43.18 5.91 19.45
N GLN A 760 -44.35 5.94 18.80
CA GLN A 760 -45.44 5.00 19.07
C GLN A 760 -45.35 3.71 18.25
N GLU A 761 -44.76 3.74 17.05
CA GLU A 761 -44.46 2.54 16.27
C GLU A 761 -42.96 2.42 15.93
N PRO A 762 -42.37 1.21 15.96
CA PRO A 762 -40.96 0.97 15.61
C PRO A 762 -40.57 1.34 14.16
N LYS A 763 -41.52 1.76 13.34
CA LYS A 763 -41.39 2.01 11.89
C LYS A 763 -41.45 3.49 11.52
N ASP A 764 -41.56 4.38 12.50
CA ASP A 764 -41.90 5.79 12.25
C ASP A 764 -40.75 6.61 11.62
N TYR A 765 -39.48 6.22 11.80
CA TYR A 765 -38.33 6.99 11.31
C TYR A 765 -37.04 6.16 11.18
N PHE A 766 -36.13 6.51 10.26
CA PHE A 766 -34.79 5.88 10.17
C PHE A 766 -33.94 6.25 11.40
N GLY A 767 -33.26 5.28 12.02
CA GLY A 767 -32.36 5.55 13.14
C GLY A 767 -32.98 5.52 14.55
N ILE A 768 -34.28 5.25 14.71
CA ILE A 768 -34.91 5.00 16.04
C ILE A 768 -34.72 3.56 16.55
N GLY A 769 -33.85 2.78 15.91
CA GLY A 769 -33.62 1.37 16.23
C GLY A 769 -34.61 0.41 15.55
N LEU A 770 -35.08 0.76 14.34
CA LEU A 770 -35.98 0.02 13.43
C LEU A 770 -36.24 -1.44 13.87
N GLY A 771 -37.39 -1.70 14.49
CA GLY A 771 -37.80 -3.06 14.87
C GLY A 771 -37.06 -3.73 16.05
N HIS A 772 -36.04 -3.11 16.66
CA HIS A 772 -35.37 -3.59 17.90
C HIS A 772 -36.03 -3.05 19.17
N GLY A 773 -36.61 -1.85 19.11
CA GLY A 773 -37.36 -1.22 20.21
C GLY A 773 -37.00 0.25 20.44
N ASN A 774 -37.83 0.94 21.22
CA ASN A 774 -37.75 2.39 21.49
C ASN A 774 -37.35 2.74 22.94
N THR A 775 -36.72 1.79 23.66
CA THR A 775 -36.30 2.01 25.05
C THR A 775 -35.22 3.09 25.12
N LEU A 776 -35.28 3.93 26.15
CA LEU A 776 -34.31 4.99 26.42
C LEU A 776 -33.29 4.56 27.48
N MET A 777 -32.15 5.22 27.48
CA MET A 777 -31.15 5.16 28.55
C MET A 777 -30.68 6.56 28.92
N VAL A 778 -30.06 6.67 30.09
CA VAL A 778 -29.33 7.86 30.52
C VAL A 778 -27.89 7.49 30.88
N MET A 779 -26.96 8.39 30.62
CA MET A 779 -25.55 8.25 31.01
C MET A 779 -24.94 9.59 31.44
N GLU A 780 -23.78 9.51 32.11
CA GLU A 780 -22.99 10.68 32.44
C GLU A 780 -22.63 11.49 31.19
N TYR A 781 -22.73 12.82 31.28
CA TYR A 781 -22.22 13.71 30.24
C TYR A 781 -20.69 13.68 30.25
N LEU A 782 -20.11 13.10 29.20
CA LEU A 782 -18.67 12.94 29.04
C LEU A 782 -18.02 14.25 28.60
N VAL A 783 -16.93 14.64 29.25
CA VAL A 783 -16.24 15.91 29.01
C VAL A 783 -14.91 15.67 28.32
N GLY A 784 -14.83 15.99 27.04
CA GLY A 784 -13.60 15.82 26.27
C GLY A 784 -13.79 16.02 24.77
N THR A 785 -12.70 15.85 24.03
CA THR A 785 -12.72 15.82 22.56
C THR A 785 -13.26 14.46 22.08
N GLU A 786 -13.90 14.44 20.92
CA GLU A 786 -14.58 13.25 20.38
C GLU A 786 -13.76 12.62 19.27
N HIS A 787 -13.73 11.29 19.24
CA HIS A 787 -12.85 10.52 18.38
C HIS A 787 -13.53 9.25 17.92
N ASP A 788 -13.29 8.89 16.66
CA ASP A 788 -13.67 7.60 16.12
C ASP A 788 -12.45 6.73 15.91
N VAL A 789 -12.62 5.43 16.14
CA VAL A 789 -11.61 4.42 15.85
C VAL A 789 -12.19 3.38 14.92
N ASP A 790 -11.79 3.41 13.65
CA ASP A 790 -12.09 2.36 12.68
C ASP A 790 -11.08 1.22 12.80
N LEU A 791 -11.55 0.01 13.04
CA LEU A 791 -10.76 -1.19 13.30
C LEU A 791 -11.01 -2.25 12.24
N ILE A 792 -9.95 -2.91 11.79
CA ILE A 792 -10.04 -4.17 11.06
C ILE A 792 -9.65 -5.29 12.03
N ILE A 793 -10.57 -6.22 12.30
CA ILE A 793 -10.33 -7.37 13.18
C ILE A 793 -10.57 -8.66 12.41
N HIS A 794 -9.59 -9.55 12.44
CA HIS A 794 -9.67 -10.89 11.85
C HIS A 794 -9.28 -11.93 12.90
N GLU A 795 -10.12 -12.94 13.13
CA GLU A 795 -9.93 -13.99 14.13
C GLU A 795 -9.55 -13.46 15.52
N ARG A 796 -10.26 -12.42 15.98
CA ARG A 796 -10.02 -11.68 17.23
C ARG A 796 -8.67 -10.96 17.30
N LYS A 797 -7.90 -10.86 16.22
CA LYS A 797 -6.64 -10.12 16.18
C LYS A 797 -6.86 -8.78 15.48
N LEU A 798 -6.30 -7.73 16.06
CA LEU A 798 -6.24 -6.42 15.43
C LEU A 798 -5.34 -6.50 14.18
N VAL A 799 -5.89 -6.16 13.03
CA VAL A 799 -5.16 -6.07 11.75
C VAL A 799 -4.68 -4.64 11.52
N ALA A 800 -5.58 -3.66 11.66
CA ALA A 800 -5.27 -2.24 11.53
C ALA A 800 -6.28 -1.39 12.30
N ALA A 801 -5.91 -0.14 12.59
CA ALA A 801 -6.77 0.84 13.23
C ALA A 801 -6.48 2.26 12.70
N PHE A 802 -7.52 3.08 12.54
CA PHE A 802 -7.44 4.46 12.09
C PHE A 802 -8.21 5.35 13.06
N VAL A 803 -7.64 6.48 13.46
CA VAL A 803 -8.26 7.41 14.41
C VAL A 803 -8.57 8.72 13.69
N SER A 804 -9.82 9.16 13.78
CA SER A 804 -10.27 10.49 13.37
C SER A 804 -10.75 11.30 14.55
N ASP A 805 -10.57 12.61 14.46
CA ASP A 805 -11.08 13.54 15.46
C ASP A 805 -12.36 14.18 14.95
N ASN A 806 -13.34 14.30 15.83
CA ASN A 806 -14.60 14.97 15.57
C ASN A 806 -14.61 16.36 16.22
N GLY A 807 -15.09 17.34 15.46
CA GLY A 807 -15.33 18.68 15.93
C GLY A 807 -16.51 18.74 16.91
N PRO A 808 -16.71 19.87 17.59
CA PRO A 808 -17.82 20.05 18.52
C PRO A 808 -19.18 19.80 17.87
N THR A 809 -19.96 18.89 18.44
CA THR A 809 -21.31 18.59 17.94
C THR A 809 -22.26 19.78 18.09
N ARG A 810 -23.35 19.79 17.33
CA ARG A 810 -24.37 20.84 17.44
C ARG A 810 -25.07 20.76 18.80
N GLY A 811 -25.06 21.87 19.54
CA GLY A 811 -25.39 21.88 20.97
C GLY A 811 -26.81 21.46 21.39
N LYS A 812 -27.76 21.27 20.45
CA LYS A 812 -29.11 20.76 20.74
C LYS A 812 -29.33 19.31 20.30
N THR A 813 -28.65 18.86 19.24
CA THR A 813 -28.96 17.61 18.54
C THR A 813 -27.79 16.61 18.53
N PHE A 814 -26.61 17.01 19.03
CA PHE A 814 -25.39 16.20 19.03
C PHE A 814 -24.95 15.70 17.64
N THR A 815 -25.49 16.26 16.56
CA THR A 815 -25.13 15.97 15.18
C THR A 815 -23.68 16.33 14.90
N GLU A 816 -22.98 15.53 14.08
CA GLU A 816 -21.60 15.81 13.68
C GLU A 816 -21.50 17.09 12.84
N THR A 817 -20.39 17.80 12.95
CA THR A 817 -20.20 19.14 12.37
C THR A 817 -18.96 19.26 11.52
N ALA A 818 -17.81 18.86 12.05
CA ALA A 818 -16.51 18.90 11.40
C ALA A 818 -15.70 17.66 11.80
N ALA A 819 -14.66 17.36 11.05
CA ALA A 819 -13.71 16.33 11.42
C ALA A 819 -12.34 16.58 10.80
N CYS A 820 -11.32 15.91 11.34
CA CYS A 820 -10.03 15.80 10.70
C CYS A 820 -9.43 14.39 10.84
N MET A 821 -8.57 14.02 9.90
CA MET A 821 -7.86 12.75 9.87
C MET A 821 -6.50 12.95 9.16
N PRO A 822 -5.39 12.33 9.60
CA PRO A 822 -5.24 11.55 10.83
C PRO A 822 -5.54 12.36 12.10
N SER A 823 -5.81 11.67 13.20
CA SER A 823 -5.97 12.32 14.51
C SER A 823 -4.77 13.21 14.87
N VAL A 824 -5.07 14.39 15.40
CA VAL A 824 -4.11 15.41 15.88
C VAL A 824 -3.67 15.12 17.32
N LEU A 825 -4.26 14.11 17.97
CA LEU A 825 -3.84 13.65 19.27
C LEU A 825 -2.39 13.18 19.25
N SER A 826 -1.71 13.29 20.40
CA SER A 826 -0.40 12.67 20.58
C SER A 826 -0.47 11.15 20.36
N TYR A 827 0.63 10.57 19.88
CA TYR A 827 0.69 9.14 19.55
C TYR A 827 0.26 8.24 20.71
N ASP A 828 0.62 8.56 21.95
CA ASP A 828 0.21 7.80 23.14
C ASP A 828 -1.31 7.83 23.37
N LYS A 829 -1.98 8.96 23.16
CA LYS A 829 -3.45 9.08 23.26
C LYS A 829 -4.14 8.30 22.14
N GLN A 830 -3.63 8.37 20.91
CA GLN A 830 -4.13 7.54 19.80
C GLN A 830 -3.99 6.05 20.13
N ARG A 831 -2.86 5.63 20.71
CA ARG A 831 -2.67 4.24 21.16
C ARG A 831 -3.65 3.85 22.26
N GLN A 832 -3.95 4.74 23.21
CA GLN A 832 -4.98 4.47 24.23
C GLN A 832 -6.36 4.22 23.61
N LEU A 833 -6.74 5.03 22.62
CA LEU A 833 -7.99 4.87 21.86
C LEU A 833 -8.04 3.53 21.12
N ILE A 834 -7.00 3.21 20.34
CA ILE A 834 -6.91 1.95 19.56
C ILE A 834 -7.03 0.73 20.48
N VAL A 835 -6.37 0.78 21.63
CA VAL A 835 -6.39 -0.30 22.62
C VAL A 835 -7.76 -0.44 23.25
N ALA A 836 -8.37 0.67 23.67
CA ALA A 836 -9.71 0.68 24.24
C ALA A 836 -10.73 0.13 23.23
N ALA A 837 -10.69 0.61 21.99
CA ALA A 837 -11.56 0.19 20.90
C ALA A 837 -11.43 -1.33 20.64
N TYR A 838 -10.21 -1.84 20.48
CA TYR A 838 -9.95 -3.26 20.28
C TYR A 838 -10.46 -4.12 21.44
N GLN A 839 -10.26 -3.68 22.69
CA GLN A 839 -10.78 -4.39 23.86
C GLN A 839 -12.30 -4.37 23.90
N CYS A 840 -12.95 -3.22 23.68
CA CYS A 840 -14.41 -3.13 23.64
C CYS A 840 -14.99 -4.11 22.60
N CYS A 841 -14.46 -4.11 21.37
CA CYS A 841 -14.90 -5.03 20.32
C CYS A 841 -14.70 -6.50 20.71
N THR A 842 -13.52 -6.87 21.21
CA THR A 842 -13.21 -8.27 21.53
C THR A 842 -13.95 -8.80 22.76
N GLU A 843 -14.24 -7.95 23.76
CA GLU A 843 -15.07 -8.31 24.93
C GLU A 843 -16.54 -8.49 24.56
N LEU A 844 -17.05 -7.72 23.60
CA LEU A 844 -18.38 -7.94 23.03
C LEU A 844 -18.44 -9.23 22.21
N GLY A 845 -17.31 -9.68 21.64
CA GLY A 845 -17.28 -10.83 20.73
C GLY A 845 -17.42 -10.45 19.26
N LEU A 846 -17.04 -9.21 18.92
CA LEU A 846 -16.82 -8.73 17.56
C LEU A 846 -15.44 -9.21 17.10
N LYS A 847 -15.41 -10.37 16.45
CA LYS A 847 -14.17 -11.14 16.19
C LYS A 847 -13.69 -11.12 14.74
N ASN A 848 -14.57 -10.83 13.80
CA ASN A 848 -14.30 -10.80 12.36
C ASN A 848 -15.17 -9.70 11.75
N GLY A 849 -14.55 -8.57 11.39
CA GLY A 849 -15.22 -7.50 10.67
C GLY A 849 -14.39 -6.22 10.65
N VAL A 850 -14.94 -5.22 9.98
CA VAL A 850 -14.53 -3.82 10.12
C VAL A 850 -15.53 -3.17 11.07
N PHE A 851 -15.03 -2.51 12.11
CA PHE A 851 -15.84 -1.96 13.20
C PHE A 851 -15.46 -0.50 13.41
N ASN A 852 -16.39 0.28 13.95
CA ASN A 852 -16.15 1.66 14.33
C ASN A 852 -16.52 1.84 15.81
N VAL A 853 -15.68 2.56 16.57
CA VAL A 853 -15.91 2.79 18.00
C VAL A 853 -15.72 4.27 18.31
N GLU A 854 -16.70 4.84 18.98
CA GLU A 854 -16.76 6.26 19.30
C GLU A 854 -16.35 6.48 20.76
N PHE A 855 -15.46 7.44 20.99
CA PHE A 855 -14.95 7.78 22.31
C PHE A 855 -14.97 9.29 22.56
N LYS A 856 -15.11 9.66 23.83
CA LYS A 856 -14.61 10.94 24.34
C LYS A 856 -13.23 10.72 24.97
N MET A 857 -12.27 11.57 24.64
CA MET A 857 -10.97 11.62 25.29
C MET A 857 -11.02 12.60 26.47
N GLU A 858 -11.14 12.06 27.68
CA GLU A 858 -11.09 12.84 28.92
C GLU A 858 -9.66 12.90 29.49
N PRO A 859 -9.38 13.75 30.50
CA PRO A 859 -8.07 13.73 31.18
C PRO A 859 -7.69 12.38 31.80
N THR A 860 -8.68 11.50 32.06
CA THR A 860 -8.45 10.15 32.59
C THR A 860 -8.27 9.08 31.51
N GLY A 861 -8.30 9.47 30.24
CA GLY A 861 -8.22 8.59 29.08
C GLY A 861 -9.57 8.40 28.36
N PRO A 862 -9.66 7.41 27.45
CA PRO A 862 -10.83 7.23 26.60
C PRO A 862 -12.06 6.76 27.37
N LYS A 863 -13.22 7.37 27.09
CA LYS A 863 -14.54 7.00 27.59
C LYS A 863 -15.46 6.62 26.44
N LEU A 864 -15.99 5.40 26.50
CA LEU A 864 -16.79 4.81 25.45
C LEU A 864 -18.12 5.55 25.30
N VAL A 865 -18.41 5.99 24.08
CA VAL A 865 -19.70 6.57 23.68
C VAL A 865 -20.58 5.47 23.10
N GLU A 866 -20.06 4.74 22.11
CA GLU A 866 -20.77 3.72 21.33
C GLU A 866 -19.80 2.76 20.63
N VAL A 867 -20.25 1.52 20.38
CA VAL A 867 -19.57 0.53 19.52
C VAL A 867 -20.48 0.21 18.35
N ASN A 868 -20.08 0.62 17.15
CA ASN A 868 -20.76 0.30 15.90
C ASN A 868 -20.27 -1.06 15.38
N GLY A 869 -21.17 -2.05 15.31
CA GLY A 869 -20.86 -3.43 14.90
C GLY A 869 -20.59 -3.63 13.40
N ARG A 870 -20.20 -2.57 12.69
CA ARG A 870 -19.98 -2.47 11.24
C ARG A 870 -18.94 -1.39 10.91
N MET A 871 -18.59 -1.28 9.62
CA MET A 871 -17.73 -0.21 9.10
C MET A 871 -18.33 1.18 9.38
N GLY A 872 -17.45 2.15 9.70
CA GLY A 872 -17.80 3.55 9.91
C GLY A 872 -18.60 4.17 8.76
N GLY A 873 -19.48 5.11 9.11
CA GLY A 873 -20.36 5.81 8.17
C GLY A 873 -19.68 6.99 7.47
N PHE A 874 -20.50 7.75 6.72
CA PHE A 874 -20.11 9.02 6.10
C PHE A 874 -18.82 8.93 5.26
N TYR A 875 -17.86 9.82 5.53
CA TYR A 875 -16.63 9.99 4.77
C TYR A 875 -15.47 9.10 5.25
N LEU A 876 -15.61 8.40 6.38
CA LEU A 876 -14.49 7.72 7.06
C LEU A 876 -13.75 6.73 6.15
N ARG A 877 -14.49 5.87 5.43
CA ARG A 877 -13.92 4.92 4.46
C ARG A 877 -13.15 5.62 3.34
N ASP A 878 -13.68 6.72 2.82
CA ASP A 878 -13.07 7.46 1.71
C ASP A 878 -11.82 8.20 2.18
N TRP A 879 -11.86 8.80 3.37
CA TRP A 879 -10.70 9.47 3.98
C TRP A 879 -9.59 8.47 4.32
N VAL A 880 -9.92 7.31 4.90
CA VAL A 880 -8.93 6.25 5.15
C VAL A 880 -8.28 5.78 3.84
N LYS A 881 -9.06 5.61 2.77
CA LYS A 881 -8.53 5.28 1.45
C LYS A 881 -7.68 6.41 0.87
N LYS A 882 -8.05 7.68 1.02
CA LYS A 882 -7.28 8.80 0.46
C LYS A 882 -5.96 9.03 1.21
N ILE A 883 -6.00 9.01 2.54
CA ILE A 883 -4.88 9.34 3.43
C ILE A 883 -3.90 8.17 3.53
N TYR A 884 -4.42 6.95 3.72
CA TYR A 884 -3.60 5.77 3.96
C TYR A 884 -3.61 4.79 2.78
N GLY A 885 -4.46 4.95 1.77
CA GLY A 885 -4.63 3.97 0.68
C GLY A 885 -5.04 2.58 1.17
N ILE A 886 -5.84 2.55 2.22
CA ILE A 886 -6.42 1.31 2.73
C ILE A 886 -7.90 1.28 2.36
N ASP A 887 -8.32 0.25 1.62
CA ASP A 887 -9.72 0.07 1.26
C ASP A 887 -10.44 -0.73 2.36
N LEU A 888 -11.10 -0.02 3.28
CA LEU A 888 -11.90 -0.63 4.35
C LEU A 888 -13.04 -1.49 3.81
N LEU A 889 -13.60 -1.14 2.65
CA LEU A 889 -14.69 -1.91 2.04
C LEU A 889 -14.17 -3.27 1.54
N LEU A 890 -13.05 -3.28 0.81
CA LEU A 890 -12.41 -4.53 0.39
C LEU A 890 -12.05 -5.39 1.61
N SER A 891 -11.48 -4.77 2.64
CA SER A 891 -11.13 -5.45 3.89
C SER A 891 -12.34 -6.09 4.57
N ALA A 892 -13.51 -5.43 4.56
CA ALA A 892 -14.74 -6.00 5.08
C ALA A 892 -15.19 -7.25 4.32
N PHE A 893 -15.12 -7.23 2.98
CA PHE A 893 -15.42 -8.41 2.16
C PHE A 893 -14.42 -9.54 2.38
N GLU A 894 -13.12 -9.24 2.45
CA GLU A 894 -12.07 -10.22 2.73
C GLU A 894 -12.31 -10.91 4.07
N VAL A 895 -12.53 -10.14 5.14
CA VAL A 895 -12.76 -10.70 6.48
C VAL A 895 -14.05 -11.52 6.54
N ALA A 896 -15.12 -11.08 5.86
CA ALA A 896 -16.37 -11.84 5.78
C ALA A 896 -16.21 -13.17 5.05
N CYS A 897 -15.26 -13.26 4.11
CA CYS A 897 -14.89 -14.51 3.44
C CYS A 897 -13.84 -15.33 4.21
N GLY A 898 -13.35 -14.83 5.34
CA GLY A 898 -12.35 -15.52 6.16
C GLY A 898 -10.91 -15.29 5.72
N PHE A 899 -10.66 -14.23 4.94
CA PHE A 899 -9.31 -13.85 4.51
C PHE A 899 -8.78 -12.73 5.39
N LYS A 900 -7.48 -12.79 5.71
CA LYS A 900 -6.80 -11.77 6.48
C LYS A 900 -6.35 -10.66 5.52
N PRO A 901 -6.84 -9.42 5.65
CA PRO A 901 -6.32 -8.30 4.88
C PRO A 901 -4.85 -8.06 5.22
N TYR A 902 -4.01 -7.79 4.22
CA TYR A 902 -2.68 -7.23 4.47
C TYR A 902 -2.78 -5.72 4.34
N VAL A 903 -2.64 -5.05 5.48
CA VAL A 903 -2.71 -3.60 5.57
C VAL A 903 -1.28 -3.08 5.75
N PRO A 904 -0.72 -2.40 4.75
CA PRO A 904 0.61 -1.80 4.87
C PRO A 904 0.62 -0.71 5.93
N ASP A 905 1.68 -0.66 6.73
CA ASP A 905 1.94 0.45 7.63
C ASP A 905 2.35 1.67 6.80
N ARG A 906 1.54 2.73 6.82
CA ARG A 906 1.73 3.91 5.98
C ARG A 906 1.87 5.16 6.81
N ILE A 907 2.80 6.00 6.39
CA ILE A 907 2.79 7.41 6.77
C ILE A 907 1.58 8.05 6.07
N PRO A 908 0.70 8.77 6.80
CA PRO A 908 -0.40 9.53 6.21
C PRO A 908 0.10 10.43 5.07
N LYS A 909 -0.61 10.45 3.94
CA LYS A 909 -0.25 11.31 2.78
C LYS A 909 -0.43 12.81 3.04
N GLY A 910 -1.13 13.18 4.11
CA GLY A 910 -1.43 14.54 4.49
C GLY A 910 -2.48 14.60 5.60
N GLN A 911 -2.86 15.81 5.96
CA GLN A 911 -3.95 16.12 6.86
C GLN A 911 -5.21 16.48 6.07
N MET A 912 -6.29 15.77 6.33
CA MET A 912 -7.62 16.08 5.81
C MET A 912 -8.47 16.74 6.89
N MET A 913 -9.23 17.75 6.50
CA MET A 913 -10.17 18.45 7.37
C MET A 913 -11.44 18.75 6.59
N GLY A 914 -12.60 18.55 7.21
CA GLY A 914 -13.88 18.74 6.53
C GLY A 914 -15.00 19.25 7.42
N ILE A 915 -16.02 19.80 6.77
CA ILE A 915 -17.24 20.33 7.37
C ILE A 915 -18.44 19.56 6.81
N MET A 916 -19.40 19.25 7.68
CA MET A 916 -20.67 18.65 7.32
C MET A 916 -21.65 19.70 6.77
N CYS A 917 -22.49 19.28 5.83
CA CYS A 917 -23.61 20.07 5.32
C CYS A 917 -24.94 19.47 5.79
N ILE A 918 -25.81 20.30 6.37
CA ILE A 918 -27.09 19.89 6.94
C ILE A 918 -28.29 20.39 6.11
N PRO A 919 -29.42 19.65 6.07
CA PRO A 919 -30.58 19.98 5.26
C PRO A 919 -31.15 21.38 5.49
N SER A 920 -31.38 21.77 6.74
CA SER A 920 -32.07 23.02 7.10
C SER A 920 -31.36 24.28 6.61
N LEU A 921 -30.03 24.24 6.52
CA LEU A 921 -29.22 25.39 6.12
C LEU A 921 -28.64 25.26 4.72
N HIS A 922 -28.32 24.06 4.22
CA HIS A 922 -27.52 23.89 3.01
C HIS A 922 -28.23 23.15 1.85
N SER A 923 -29.40 22.54 2.06
CA SER A 923 -30.09 21.79 0.99
C SER A 923 -30.38 22.64 -0.26
N HIS A 924 -30.69 23.92 -0.07
CA HIS A 924 -30.93 24.89 -1.15
C HIS A 924 -29.69 25.10 -2.04
N LEU A 925 -28.47 24.88 -1.52
CA LEU A 925 -27.23 24.99 -2.29
C LEU A 925 -27.11 23.89 -3.34
N ILE A 926 -27.63 22.69 -3.07
CA ILE A 926 -27.56 21.55 -4.00
C ILE A 926 -28.33 21.83 -5.29
N GLN A 927 -29.37 22.67 -5.22
CA GLN A 927 -30.15 23.10 -6.39
C GLN A 927 -29.62 24.39 -7.03
N ASN A 928 -28.63 25.05 -6.41
CA ASN A 928 -28.08 26.31 -6.89
C ASN A 928 -27.06 26.05 -8.02
N PRO A 929 -27.30 26.51 -9.27
CA PRO A 929 -26.39 26.27 -10.40
C PRO A 929 -24.97 26.79 -10.18
N TYR A 930 -24.81 27.90 -9.44
CA TYR A 930 -23.49 28.44 -9.11
C TYR A 930 -22.73 27.48 -8.20
N TYR A 931 -23.35 27.01 -7.12
CA TYR A 931 -22.76 26.05 -6.19
C TYR A 931 -22.35 24.77 -6.92
N ILE A 932 -23.25 24.19 -7.73
CA ILE A 932 -22.98 22.97 -8.48
C ILE A 932 -21.78 23.18 -9.41
N SER A 933 -21.79 24.23 -10.22
CA SER A 933 -20.70 24.53 -11.17
C SER A 933 -19.39 24.74 -10.43
N LYS A 934 -19.40 25.46 -9.31
CA LYS A 934 -18.19 25.80 -8.57
C LYS A 934 -17.62 24.61 -7.82
N ARG A 935 -18.47 23.81 -7.18
CA ARG A 935 -18.09 22.54 -6.55
C ARG A 935 -17.44 21.60 -7.56
N LEU A 936 -18.04 21.42 -8.74
CA LEU A 936 -17.49 20.58 -9.82
C LEU A 936 -16.13 21.11 -10.32
N GLU A 937 -15.97 22.43 -10.46
CA GLU A 937 -14.67 23.05 -10.79
C GLU A 937 -13.59 22.72 -9.75
N LEU A 938 -13.93 22.85 -8.46
CA LEU A 938 -13.02 22.57 -7.35
C LEU A 938 -12.67 21.08 -7.24
N GLU A 939 -13.62 20.18 -7.45
CA GLU A 939 -13.39 18.73 -7.50
C GLU A 939 -12.50 18.34 -8.67
N ALA A 940 -12.78 18.86 -9.87
CA ALA A 940 -11.96 18.59 -11.06
C ALA A 940 -10.52 19.09 -10.88
N ALA A 941 -10.34 20.20 -10.16
CA ALA A 941 -9.02 20.72 -9.77
C ALA A 941 -8.40 20.00 -8.55
N SER A 942 -9.05 18.97 -7.99
CA SER A 942 -8.63 18.26 -6.77
C SER A 942 -8.40 19.18 -5.56
N LYS A 943 -9.10 20.31 -5.49
CA LYS A 943 -9.02 21.27 -4.38
C LYS A 943 -9.90 20.88 -3.20
N ILE A 944 -10.96 20.11 -3.46
CA ILE A 944 -11.87 19.60 -2.44
C ILE A 944 -12.11 18.10 -2.63
N HIS A 945 -12.54 17.46 -1.55
CA HIS A 945 -13.15 16.14 -1.52
C HIS A 945 -14.58 16.30 -1.03
N PHE A 946 -15.54 15.92 -1.87
CA PHE A 946 -16.96 16.03 -1.55
C PHE A 946 -17.56 14.63 -1.42
N ASN A 947 -18.20 14.36 -0.29
CA ASN A 947 -18.92 13.11 -0.06
C ASN A 947 -20.41 13.43 0.06
N LEU A 948 -21.23 12.94 -0.87
CA LEU A 948 -22.69 13.05 -0.80
C LEU A 948 -23.26 11.79 -0.13
N PHE A 949 -24.04 11.96 0.92
CA PHE A 949 -24.65 10.88 1.70
C PHE A 949 -26.11 10.67 1.32
N ASP A 950 -26.82 11.75 1.03
CA ASP A 950 -28.23 11.72 0.66
C ASP A 950 -28.57 12.89 -0.29
N GLU A 951 -29.14 12.57 -1.45
CA GLU A 951 -29.55 13.52 -2.48
C GLU A 951 -30.93 14.16 -2.21
N HIS A 952 -31.69 13.60 -1.26
CA HIS A 952 -33.06 13.98 -0.94
C HIS A 952 -33.25 14.27 0.56
N ALA A 953 -32.16 14.64 1.26
CA ALA A 953 -32.22 14.85 2.70
C ALA A 953 -33.19 15.98 3.08
N GLU A 954 -34.10 15.68 3.99
CA GLU A 954 -35.10 16.60 4.53
C GLU A 954 -34.96 16.73 6.05
N VAL A 955 -35.56 17.78 6.62
CA VAL A 955 -35.65 17.93 8.08
C VAL A 955 -36.74 16.99 8.59
N GLY A 956 -36.37 16.08 9.49
CA GLY A 956 -37.28 15.11 10.09
C GLY A 956 -38.28 15.71 11.08
N PRO A 957 -39.32 14.95 11.47
CA PRO A 957 -40.26 15.36 12.51
C PRO A 957 -39.50 15.66 13.81
N SER A 958 -39.89 16.74 14.50
CA SER A 958 -39.22 17.30 15.69
C SER A 958 -37.90 18.07 15.45
N GLY A 959 -37.57 18.39 14.19
CA GLY A 959 -36.43 19.25 13.85
C GLY A 959 -35.07 18.54 13.87
N PHE A 960 -35.09 17.21 13.87
CA PHE A 960 -33.90 16.39 13.68
C PHE A 960 -33.47 16.42 12.21
N GLU A 961 -32.17 16.46 11.96
CA GLU A 961 -31.62 16.41 10.61
C GLU A 961 -30.26 15.69 10.64
N GLU A 962 -30.03 14.83 9.65
CA GLU A 962 -28.71 14.20 9.44
C GLU A 962 -27.93 15.02 8.40
N PRO A 963 -26.59 15.07 8.51
CA PRO A 963 -25.76 15.61 7.45
C PRO A 963 -26.02 14.88 6.13
N PHE A 964 -26.23 15.63 5.07
CA PHE A 964 -26.45 15.06 3.73
C PHE A 964 -25.17 15.04 2.90
N ALA A 965 -24.15 15.81 3.28
CA ALA A 965 -22.86 15.82 2.60
C ALA A 965 -21.72 16.25 3.53
N ASN A 966 -20.49 16.02 3.09
CA ASN A 966 -19.26 16.52 3.67
C ASN A 966 -18.41 17.21 2.58
N VAL A 967 -17.84 18.37 2.91
CA VAL A 967 -16.85 19.07 2.09
C VAL A 967 -15.54 19.09 2.86
N ALA A 968 -14.49 18.51 2.28
CA ALA A 968 -13.18 18.40 2.88
C ALA A 968 -12.08 18.92 1.96
N VAL A 969 -10.93 19.24 2.56
CA VAL A 969 -9.69 19.57 1.86
C VAL A 969 -8.55 18.76 2.46
N MET A 970 -7.49 18.55 1.68
CA MET A 970 -6.28 17.87 2.12
C MET A 970 -5.05 18.75 1.90
N ASP A 971 -4.15 18.77 2.87
CA ASP A 971 -2.86 19.46 2.80
C ASP A 971 -1.77 18.67 3.55
N GLN A 972 -0.55 19.20 3.62
CA GLN A 972 0.57 18.58 4.32
C GLN A 972 0.39 18.60 5.84
N ASP A 973 -0.29 19.62 6.38
CA ASP A 973 -0.52 19.80 7.81
C ASP A 973 -1.88 20.42 8.12
N LEU A 974 -2.24 20.37 9.40
CA LEU A 974 -3.53 20.83 9.91
C LEU A 974 -3.75 22.35 9.78
N PRO A 975 -2.80 23.24 10.14
CA PRO A 975 -2.97 24.68 9.92
C PRO A 975 -3.29 25.05 8.48
N THR A 976 -2.58 24.45 7.52
CA THR A 976 -2.74 24.77 6.10
C THR A 976 -4.03 24.19 5.54
N ALA A 977 -4.39 22.95 5.93
CA ALA A 977 -5.69 22.35 5.60
C ALA A 977 -6.86 23.20 6.14
N ARG A 978 -6.76 23.71 7.37
CA ARG A 978 -7.78 24.59 7.94
C ARG A 978 -7.95 25.87 7.15
N GLN A 979 -6.85 26.55 6.84
CA GLN A 979 -6.90 27.80 6.08
C GLN A 979 -7.63 27.57 4.75
N LYS A 980 -7.23 26.52 4.00
CA LYS A 980 -7.89 26.14 2.75
C LYS A 980 -9.37 25.84 2.95
N LEU A 981 -9.73 25.09 3.99
CA LEU A 981 -11.13 24.76 4.26
C LEU A 981 -11.96 26.03 4.55
N THR A 982 -11.42 26.96 5.34
CA THR A 982 -12.09 28.25 5.64
C THR A 982 -12.30 29.09 4.39
N GLU A 983 -11.35 29.08 3.44
CA GLU A 983 -11.50 29.73 2.14
C GLU A 983 -12.60 29.06 1.30
N ILE A 984 -12.59 27.73 1.23
CA ILE A 984 -13.58 26.92 0.49
C ILE A 984 -14.99 27.07 1.05
N ILE A 985 -15.14 27.10 2.38
CA ILE A 985 -16.45 27.31 3.04
C ILE A 985 -17.10 28.60 2.55
N LYS A 986 -16.33 29.69 2.48
CA LYS A 986 -16.80 30.99 1.98
C LYS A 986 -17.05 30.96 0.48
N GLU A 987 -16.16 30.34 -0.30
CA GLU A 987 -16.30 30.24 -1.77
C GLU A 987 -17.55 29.45 -2.17
N LEU A 988 -17.94 28.46 -1.36
CA LEU A 988 -19.14 27.64 -1.56
C LEU A 988 -20.39 28.16 -0.82
N ASN A 989 -20.31 29.28 -0.10
CA ASN A 989 -21.39 29.84 0.74
C ASN A 989 -21.98 28.81 1.72
N ILE A 990 -21.12 28.03 2.37
CA ILE A 990 -21.52 27.06 3.41
C ILE A 990 -21.62 27.75 4.78
N ASP A 991 -20.95 28.89 4.96
CA ASP A 991 -21.05 29.66 6.18
C ASP A 991 -22.45 30.25 6.36
N HIS A 992 -22.98 30.13 7.58
CA HIS A 992 -24.28 30.68 7.96
C HIS A 992 -24.23 31.22 9.39
N PRO A 993 -24.93 32.30 9.75
CA PRO A 993 -24.92 32.84 11.12
C PRO A 993 -25.36 31.83 12.20
N GLU A 994 -26.18 30.85 11.84
CA GLU A 994 -26.63 29.75 12.71
C GLU A 994 -25.76 28.48 12.61
N TYR A 995 -24.69 28.53 11.80
CA TYR A 995 -23.74 27.44 11.57
C TYR A 995 -22.31 27.94 11.82
N ASP A 996 -21.90 27.88 13.09
CA ASP A 996 -20.62 28.42 13.58
C ASP A 996 -19.44 27.53 13.17
N THR A 997 -19.03 27.65 11.92
CA THR A 997 -17.91 26.89 11.35
C THR A 997 -16.60 27.15 12.09
N ASP A 998 -16.38 28.38 12.57
CA ASP A 998 -15.16 28.72 13.32
C ASP A 998 -15.07 27.94 14.63
N ARG A 999 -16.19 27.80 15.36
CA ARG A 999 -16.28 26.93 16.53
C ARG A 999 -16.15 25.45 16.18
N PHE A 1000 -16.79 24.98 15.12
CA PHE A 1000 -16.70 23.56 14.75
C PHE A 1000 -15.27 23.16 14.38
N LEU A 1001 -14.49 24.12 13.88
CA LEU A 1001 -13.07 23.95 13.59
C LEU A 1001 -12.18 24.30 14.80
N SER A 1002 -12.68 24.75 15.95
CA SER A 1002 -11.83 25.32 17.03
C SER A 1002 -11.17 24.30 17.96
N ASP A 1003 -11.57 23.03 17.97
CA ASP A 1003 -11.14 22.10 19.02
C ASP A 1003 -9.99 21.17 18.61
N PHE A 1004 -9.57 21.22 17.36
CA PHE A 1004 -8.45 20.42 16.84
C PHE A 1004 -7.05 20.92 17.30
N TRP A 1005 -6.97 22.02 18.06
CA TRP A 1005 -5.70 22.66 18.47
C TRP A 1005 -5.43 22.61 19.97
N ARG A 1006 -6.42 22.21 20.77
CA ARG A 1006 -6.38 22.33 22.24
C ARG A 1006 -5.81 21.09 22.95
N VAL A 1007 -5.21 20.14 22.24
CA VAL A 1007 -4.96 18.78 22.76
C VAL A 1007 -3.50 18.39 22.90
#